data_AF-A0A7C2QJE4-F1
#
_entry.id   AF-A0A7C2QJE4-F1
#
_cell.length_a   1.000
_cell.length_b   1.000
_cell.length_c   1.000
_cell.angle_alpha   90.00
_cell.angle_beta   90.00
_cell.angle_gamma   90.00
#
_symmetry.space_group_name_H-M   'P 1'
#
loop_
_entity.id
_entity.type
_entity.pdbx_description
1 polymer ?
#
loop_
_entity_poly.entity_id
_entity_poly.type
_entity_poly.pdbx_seq_one_letter_code
_entity_poly.pdbx_strand_id
1 'polypeptide(L)'
;MMSQLPEGMVFVAESEGIEEYRMANGMKVLLSEQRAAPVVAFMVLYHVGSRNEAVGYTGATHLLEHMLFKGTPTFNARRGTAIATVLHRIGAVFNATTWFDRTNYYEAVPREHLELVMQLEADRMRNALILDEDREQERIVVRNELERGENDPLNVLEIHTWATAFREHPYHHPTIGWRSDVENVPTERLREFYHTFYWPNNATAIIVGDFDREQVFRWLQRYFGAIEPSPHPIPEVYTVEPPQEGERRFVIRRAGEVGAMMLGYHTPEAKHPDIYPLAVLARLLAGGVTTRLYQRLVDGELAVSVRAFASHLRDPGLFEITAVLRPGIEHARVESAIREEIARLQDERVSEVELQRAKNKIEAETFYARDGALQFAFALGEAEASADWRWFIDYVPNVRRVTAEDVQRVAQTYLHEDNLTVGWFVPKNTKGYGAAGAGERWGGSLHCPAFFKLEASAGAAGPPSGQSFAKRTVSFTLSNGVRGLILENRANPTVEVRAALFAGRAFEPITQPELAAVTASMLMRGTKRRSKLEIAAWLEDVGAEMHIGANRFLATASATSLSPDVGRLLETLAEVLREPAFPEEELVKLKSQMIGQIRRSQEHTGVRAFERFSQLIYDRSSPFYEPPASERVASIEAMTVEDVRRFYRAHYGPRHLV
;
A
#
# COMPACT_ATOMS: atom_id res chain seq x y z
N MET A 1 -9.41 -18.06 -34.55
CA MET A 1 -9.75 -19.44 -34.10
C MET A 1 -9.49 -19.47 -32.61
N MET A 2 -10.45 -19.89 -31.79
CA MET A 2 -10.13 -20.23 -30.40
C MET A 2 -9.19 -21.44 -30.43
N SER A 3 -8.03 -21.34 -29.78
CA SER A 3 -7.20 -22.52 -29.54
C SER A 3 -8.00 -23.49 -28.68
N GLN A 4 -7.96 -24.78 -29.04
CA GLN A 4 -8.70 -25.80 -28.32
C GLN A 4 -8.17 -25.87 -26.88
N LEU A 5 -9.04 -25.62 -25.89
CA LEU A 5 -8.66 -25.69 -24.49
C LEU A 5 -8.19 -27.11 -24.13
N PRO A 6 -7.25 -27.28 -23.18
CA PRO A 6 -6.89 -28.58 -22.66
C PRO A 6 -8.10 -29.36 -22.16
N GLU A 7 -8.02 -30.70 -22.24
CA GLU A 7 -9.04 -31.57 -21.68
C GLU A 7 -9.22 -31.30 -20.18
N GLY A 8 -10.47 -31.11 -19.76
CA GLY A 8 -10.80 -30.75 -18.38
C GLY A 8 -10.71 -29.25 -18.04
N MET A 9 -10.33 -28.37 -18.98
CA MET A 9 -10.35 -26.92 -18.77
C MET A 9 -11.55 -26.28 -19.49
N VAL A 10 -12.36 -25.52 -18.76
CA VAL A 10 -13.54 -24.80 -19.29
C VAL A 10 -13.36 -23.29 -19.15
N PHE A 11 -13.74 -22.55 -20.21
CA PHE A 11 -13.96 -21.11 -20.14
C PHE A 11 -15.26 -20.82 -19.39
N VAL A 12 -15.24 -19.83 -18.49
CA VAL A 12 -16.38 -19.44 -17.66
C VAL A 12 -16.94 -18.09 -18.11
N ALA A 13 -16.08 -17.08 -18.24
CA ALA A 13 -16.48 -15.72 -18.63
C ALA A 13 -15.27 -14.85 -19.02
N GLU A 14 -15.54 -13.71 -19.65
CA GLU A 14 -14.56 -12.65 -19.91
C GLU A 14 -15.22 -11.29 -19.63
N SER A 15 -14.48 -10.36 -19.03
CA SER A 15 -14.89 -8.96 -18.88
C SER A 15 -13.66 -8.07 -18.71
N GLU A 16 -13.64 -6.90 -19.36
CA GLU A 16 -12.53 -5.92 -19.33
C GLU A 16 -11.13 -6.54 -19.45
N GLY A 17 -10.92 -7.48 -20.38
CA GLY A 17 -9.61 -8.11 -20.62
C GLY A 17 -9.15 -9.06 -19.51
N ILE A 18 -10.07 -9.56 -18.68
CA ILE A 18 -9.84 -10.65 -17.74
C ILE A 18 -10.70 -11.84 -18.16
N GLU A 19 -10.05 -12.99 -18.33
CA GLU A 19 -10.68 -14.27 -18.69
C GLU A 19 -10.71 -15.20 -17.46
N GLU A 20 -11.89 -15.70 -17.10
CA GLU A 20 -12.10 -16.72 -16.06
C GLU A 20 -12.17 -18.12 -16.69
N TYR A 21 -11.36 -19.04 -16.17
CA TYR A 21 -11.40 -20.47 -16.48
C TYR A 21 -11.53 -21.31 -15.22
N ARG A 22 -11.95 -22.57 -15.40
CA ARG A 22 -11.96 -23.59 -14.35
C ARG A 22 -11.37 -24.90 -14.85
N MET A 23 -10.51 -25.51 -14.04
CA MET A 23 -9.88 -26.82 -14.29
C MET A 23 -10.71 -27.95 -13.66
N ALA A 24 -10.50 -29.18 -14.13
CA ALA A 24 -11.26 -30.36 -13.68
C ALA A 24 -11.11 -30.67 -12.18
N ASN A 25 -9.95 -30.35 -11.59
CA ASN A 25 -9.69 -30.42 -10.14
C ASN A 25 -10.28 -29.23 -9.35
N GLY A 26 -11.17 -28.45 -9.95
CA GLY A 26 -11.86 -27.32 -9.34
C GLY A 26 -11.08 -26.01 -9.35
N MET A 27 -9.78 -26.01 -9.70
CA MET A 27 -8.95 -24.81 -9.68
C MET A 27 -9.48 -23.71 -10.60
N LYS A 28 -9.57 -22.51 -10.06
CA LYS A 28 -9.92 -21.31 -10.83
C LYS A 28 -8.65 -20.70 -11.42
N VAL A 29 -8.75 -20.20 -12.65
CA VAL A 29 -7.65 -19.50 -13.32
C VAL A 29 -8.17 -18.18 -13.87
N LEU A 30 -7.46 -17.10 -13.58
CA LEU A 30 -7.71 -15.76 -14.11
C LEU A 30 -6.53 -15.33 -14.98
N LEU A 31 -6.79 -15.01 -16.25
CA LEU A 31 -5.79 -14.52 -17.20
C LEU A 31 -6.06 -13.05 -17.54
N SER A 32 -5.02 -12.21 -17.58
CA SER A 32 -5.08 -10.88 -18.20
C SER A 32 -3.80 -10.56 -18.97
N GLU A 33 -3.88 -10.56 -20.30
CA GLU A 33 -2.70 -10.40 -21.15
C GLU A 33 -2.29 -8.92 -21.28
N GLN A 34 -1.04 -8.60 -20.94
CA GLN A 34 -0.50 -7.23 -20.98
C GLN A 34 0.90 -7.19 -21.58
N ARG A 35 1.01 -6.89 -22.87
CA ARG A 35 2.29 -6.85 -23.63
C ARG A 35 3.11 -5.56 -23.46
N ALA A 36 2.90 -4.83 -22.36
CA ALA A 36 3.54 -3.53 -22.11
C ALA A 36 5.05 -3.64 -21.80
N ALA A 37 5.45 -4.74 -21.18
CA ALA A 37 6.82 -5.11 -20.82
C ALA A 37 6.96 -6.64 -20.90
N PRO A 38 8.16 -7.21 -21.15
CA PRO A 38 8.36 -8.66 -21.30
C PRO A 38 8.41 -9.39 -19.95
N VAL A 39 7.48 -9.06 -19.06
CA VAL A 39 7.35 -9.60 -17.70
C VAL A 39 5.95 -10.14 -17.48
N VAL A 40 5.85 -11.11 -16.59
CA VAL A 40 4.59 -11.73 -16.18
C VAL A 40 4.59 -11.87 -14.67
N ALA A 41 3.47 -11.47 -14.06
CA ALA A 41 3.13 -11.80 -12.69
C ALA A 41 2.37 -13.12 -12.70
N PHE A 42 2.88 -14.08 -11.95
CA PHE A 42 2.19 -15.31 -11.58
C PHE A 42 1.86 -15.23 -10.08
N MET A 43 0.66 -15.64 -9.71
CA MET A 43 0.22 -15.67 -8.31
C MET A 43 -0.67 -16.89 -8.07
N VAL A 44 -0.46 -17.58 -6.95
CA VAL A 44 -1.42 -18.54 -6.40
C VAL A 44 -2.03 -17.93 -5.15
N LEU A 45 -3.30 -17.58 -5.25
CA LEU A 45 -4.15 -17.15 -4.15
C LEU A 45 -4.82 -18.38 -3.52
N TYR A 46 -4.63 -18.59 -2.22
CA TYR A 46 -5.39 -19.56 -1.43
C TYR A 46 -6.50 -18.85 -0.66
N HIS A 47 -7.72 -19.38 -0.72
CA HIS A 47 -8.89 -18.89 0.02
C HIS A 47 -8.84 -19.38 1.48
N VAL A 48 -7.78 -18.98 2.18
CA VAL A 48 -7.52 -19.26 3.60
C VAL A 48 -6.68 -18.13 4.18
N GLY A 49 -7.04 -17.64 5.36
CA GLY A 49 -6.29 -16.64 6.10
C GLY A 49 -6.41 -16.83 7.60
N SER A 50 -6.06 -15.82 8.40
CA SER A 50 -6.16 -15.91 9.87
C SER A 50 -7.59 -16.12 10.37
N ARG A 51 -8.63 -15.82 9.56
CA ARG A 51 -10.03 -16.14 9.91
C ARG A 51 -10.32 -17.64 10.02
N ASN A 52 -9.47 -18.48 9.44
CA ASN A 52 -9.62 -19.94 9.43
C ASN A 52 -8.91 -20.61 10.63
N GLU A 53 -8.29 -19.82 11.51
CA GLU A 53 -7.59 -20.28 12.71
C GLU A 53 -8.53 -20.39 13.92
N ALA A 54 -8.01 -20.91 15.03
CA ALA A 54 -8.67 -20.85 16.33
C ALA A 54 -7.65 -20.70 17.46
N VAL A 55 -8.16 -20.33 18.64
CA VAL A 55 -7.38 -20.17 19.87
C VAL A 55 -6.50 -21.40 20.17
N GLY A 56 -5.21 -21.16 20.45
CA GLY A 56 -4.21 -22.18 20.72
C GLY A 56 -3.31 -22.50 19.50
N TYR A 57 -3.61 -21.96 18.33
CA TYR A 57 -2.75 -21.99 17.15
C TYR A 57 -2.92 -20.74 16.26
N THR A 58 -3.21 -19.58 16.85
CA THR A 58 -3.26 -18.31 16.11
C THR A 58 -1.89 -17.94 15.52
N GLY A 59 -1.88 -17.34 14.32
CA GLY A 59 -0.70 -17.09 13.51
C GLY A 59 -0.18 -18.32 12.76
N ALA A 60 -0.87 -19.47 12.83
CA ALA A 60 -0.46 -20.69 12.13
C ALA A 60 -0.41 -20.51 10.60
N THR A 61 -1.30 -19.70 10.02
CA THR A 61 -1.34 -19.44 8.56
C THR A 61 -0.13 -18.62 8.13
N HIS A 62 0.21 -17.56 8.88
CA HIS A 62 1.39 -16.74 8.64
C HIS A 62 2.69 -17.50 8.90
N LEU A 63 2.77 -18.32 9.96
CA LEU A 63 3.94 -19.17 10.17
C LEU A 63 4.06 -20.25 9.08
N LEU A 64 2.94 -20.83 8.63
CA LEU A 64 2.93 -21.77 7.49
C LEU A 64 3.38 -21.09 6.20
N GLU A 65 3.09 -19.80 5.99
CA GLU A 65 3.59 -19.01 4.87
C GLU A 65 5.12 -19.03 4.80
N HIS A 66 5.79 -18.75 5.91
CA HIS A 66 7.25 -18.85 6.05
C HIS A 66 7.75 -20.28 5.81
N MET A 67 7.06 -21.29 6.35
CA MET A 67 7.41 -22.70 6.18
C MET A 67 7.38 -23.15 4.71
N LEU A 68 6.47 -22.61 3.91
CA LEU A 68 6.37 -22.92 2.48
C LEU A 68 7.53 -22.37 1.63
N PHE A 69 8.37 -21.46 2.16
CA PHE A 69 9.64 -21.07 1.54
C PHE A 69 10.82 -22.00 1.86
N LYS A 70 10.70 -22.84 2.90
CA LYS A 70 11.77 -23.77 3.32
C LYS A 70 11.98 -24.89 2.29
N GLY A 71 10.90 -25.23 1.58
CA GLY A 71 10.96 -25.87 0.28
C GLY A 71 10.23 -27.20 0.19
N THR A 72 10.54 -27.92 -0.88
CA THR A 72 9.91 -29.16 -1.32
C THR A 72 10.98 -30.22 -1.65
N PRO A 73 10.64 -31.49 -1.93
CA PRO A 73 11.60 -32.46 -2.48
C PRO A 73 12.33 -31.99 -3.75
N THR A 74 11.72 -31.11 -4.56
CA THR A 74 12.31 -30.56 -5.79
C THR A 74 13.14 -29.30 -5.53
N PHE A 75 12.60 -28.35 -4.77
CA PHE A 75 13.15 -27.01 -4.53
C PHE A 75 13.58 -26.86 -3.07
N ASN A 76 14.82 -27.22 -2.74
CA ASN A 76 15.35 -27.13 -1.37
C ASN A 76 16.85 -26.84 -1.32
N ALA A 77 17.31 -26.37 -0.16
CA ALA A 77 18.71 -26.03 0.08
C ALA A 77 19.66 -27.23 -0.08
N ARG A 78 19.25 -28.43 0.33
CA ARG A 78 20.06 -29.66 0.27
C ARG A 78 20.40 -30.08 -1.17
N ARG A 79 19.58 -29.69 -2.14
CA ARG A 79 19.79 -29.88 -3.60
C ARG A 79 20.43 -28.68 -4.31
N GLY A 80 20.70 -27.57 -3.61
CA GLY A 80 21.13 -26.32 -4.23
C GLY A 80 20.04 -25.62 -5.06
N THR A 81 18.77 -25.99 -4.82
CA THR A 81 17.57 -25.53 -5.53
C THR A 81 16.57 -24.83 -4.59
N ALA A 82 17.04 -24.27 -3.47
CA ALA A 82 16.18 -23.50 -2.55
C ALA A 82 15.40 -22.42 -3.31
N ILE A 83 14.11 -22.27 -3.00
CA ILE A 83 13.16 -21.40 -3.71
C ILE A 83 13.75 -20.00 -3.96
N ALA A 84 14.18 -19.31 -2.91
CA ALA A 84 14.79 -17.98 -3.02
C ALA A 84 16.07 -17.96 -3.88
N THR A 85 16.90 -19.01 -3.86
CA THR A 85 18.10 -19.11 -4.71
C THR A 85 17.74 -19.29 -6.18
N VAL A 86 16.70 -20.06 -6.49
CA VAL A 86 16.21 -20.26 -7.87
C VAL A 86 15.62 -18.96 -8.40
N LEU A 87 14.75 -18.30 -7.62
CA LEU A 87 14.08 -17.07 -7.99
C LEU A 87 15.05 -15.88 -8.14
N HIS A 88 16.03 -15.72 -7.23
CA HIS A 88 17.07 -14.69 -7.39
C HIS A 88 17.93 -14.87 -8.65
N ARG A 89 18.23 -16.11 -9.07
CA ARG A 89 19.04 -16.37 -10.27
C ARG A 89 18.38 -15.92 -11.57
N ILE A 90 17.04 -15.88 -11.61
CA ILE A 90 16.26 -15.41 -12.76
C ILE A 90 15.82 -13.94 -12.65
N GLY A 91 16.26 -13.23 -11.61
CA GLY A 91 15.88 -11.84 -11.37
C GLY A 91 14.40 -11.65 -10.98
N ALA A 92 13.76 -12.68 -10.40
CA ALA A 92 12.37 -12.59 -9.97
C ALA A 92 12.19 -11.58 -8.82
N VAL A 93 11.11 -10.82 -8.87
CA VAL A 93 10.55 -10.16 -7.68
C VAL A 93 9.49 -11.09 -7.13
N PHE A 94 9.67 -11.60 -5.92
CA PHE A 94 8.75 -12.58 -5.33
C PHE A 94 8.56 -12.33 -3.84
N ASN A 95 7.40 -12.74 -3.32
CA ASN A 95 7.18 -12.90 -1.88
C ASN A 95 5.93 -13.75 -1.65
N ALA A 96 5.48 -13.80 -0.40
CA ALA A 96 4.11 -14.12 -0.05
C ALA A 96 3.54 -13.03 0.86
N THR A 97 2.23 -13.09 1.11
CA THR A 97 1.58 -12.38 2.21
C THR A 97 0.36 -13.16 2.70
N THR A 98 -0.03 -12.97 3.95
CA THR A 98 -1.25 -13.50 4.58
C THR A 98 -2.06 -12.36 5.18
N TRP A 99 -3.38 -12.46 5.13
CA TRP A 99 -4.31 -11.58 5.85
C TRP A 99 -5.52 -12.39 6.36
N PHE A 100 -6.66 -11.75 6.60
CA PHE A 100 -7.83 -12.37 7.20
C PHE A 100 -8.45 -13.44 6.28
N ASP A 101 -8.67 -13.11 5.01
CA ASP A 101 -9.41 -13.95 4.07
C ASP A 101 -8.51 -14.84 3.19
N ARG A 102 -7.19 -14.55 3.13
CA ARG A 102 -6.31 -15.11 2.09
C ARG A 102 -4.81 -15.12 2.41
N THR A 103 -4.13 -16.12 1.86
CA THR A 103 -2.67 -16.20 1.70
C THR A 103 -2.35 -16.26 0.21
N ASN A 104 -1.39 -15.47 -0.25
CA ASN A 104 -0.91 -15.53 -1.64
C ASN A 104 0.60 -15.73 -1.70
N TYR A 105 1.05 -16.42 -2.75
CA TYR A 105 2.43 -16.51 -3.19
C TYR A 105 2.48 -15.93 -4.59
N TYR A 106 3.51 -15.14 -4.89
CA TYR A 106 3.58 -14.43 -6.15
C TYR A 106 5.01 -14.21 -6.63
N GLU A 107 5.17 -14.23 -7.95
CA GLU A 107 6.41 -13.98 -8.66
C GLU A 107 6.14 -13.07 -9.86
N ALA A 108 6.87 -11.97 -9.97
CA ALA A 108 7.01 -11.22 -11.21
C ALA A 108 8.36 -11.59 -11.85
N VAL A 109 8.31 -12.18 -13.04
CA VAL A 109 9.48 -12.74 -13.76
C VAL A 109 9.55 -12.28 -15.21
N PRO A 110 10.73 -12.30 -15.84
CA PRO A 110 10.85 -12.32 -17.30
C PRO A 110 10.01 -13.45 -17.90
N ARG A 111 9.31 -13.19 -19.01
CA ARG A 111 8.31 -14.11 -19.60
C ARG A 111 8.84 -15.53 -19.89
N GLU A 112 10.13 -15.65 -20.20
CA GLU A 112 10.83 -16.91 -20.47
C GLU A 112 10.97 -17.82 -19.24
N HIS A 113 10.68 -17.31 -18.04
CA HIS A 113 10.77 -18.03 -16.78
C HIS A 113 9.40 -18.40 -16.18
N LEU A 114 8.30 -18.15 -16.89
CA LEU A 114 6.94 -18.47 -16.41
C LEU A 114 6.74 -19.95 -16.10
N GLU A 115 7.25 -20.86 -16.95
CA GLU A 115 7.17 -22.32 -16.69
C GLU A 115 7.80 -22.71 -15.35
N LEU A 116 8.92 -22.06 -14.97
CA LEU A 116 9.65 -22.37 -13.75
C LEU A 116 8.86 -21.99 -12.49
N VAL A 117 8.22 -20.83 -12.48
CA VAL A 117 7.41 -20.39 -11.33
C VAL A 117 6.10 -21.17 -11.23
N MET A 118 5.47 -21.48 -12.37
CA MET A 118 4.29 -22.36 -12.40
C MET A 118 4.61 -23.77 -11.89
N GLN A 119 5.77 -24.33 -12.25
CA GLN A 119 6.26 -25.60 -11.70
C GLN A 119 6.54 -25.50 -10.19
N LEU A 120 7.16 -24.41 -9.74
CA LEU A 120 7.54 -24.20 -8.34
C LEU A 120 6.30 -24.11 -7.45
N GLU A 121 5.30 -23.33 -7.85
CA GLU A 121 4.07 -23.16 -7.06
C GLU A 121 3.16 -24.40 -7.06
N ALA A 122 3.09 -25.15 -8.16
CA ALA A 122 2.42 -26.45 -8.18
C ALA A 122 3.09 -27.45 -7.22
N ASP A 123 4.42 -27.44 -7.14
CA ASP A 123 5.18 -28.28 -6.22
C ASP A 123 5.02 -27.78 -4.76
N ARG A 124 5.02 -26.47 -4.53
CA ARG A 124 4.73 -25.84 -3.22
C ARG A 124 3.33 -26.19 -2.72
N MET A 125 2.33 -26.26 -3.62
CA MET A 125 0.93 -26.52 -3.28
C MET A 125 0.71 -27.86 -2.56
N ARG A 126 1.40 -28.93 -2.97
CA ARG A 126 1.20 -30.28 -2.37
C ARG A 126 2.43 -30.97 -1.80
N ASN A 127 3.65 -30.51 -2.09
CA ASN A 127 4.91 -31.16 -1.69
C ASN A 127 5.78 -30.33 -0.71
N ALA A 128 5.20 -29.39 0.05
CA ALA A 128 5.95 -28.64 1.06
C ALA A 128 6.46 -29.57 2.18
N LEU A 129 7.73 -29.40 2.59
CA LEU A 129 8.38 -30.32 3.53
C LEU A 129 7.92 -30.15 4.99
N ILE A 130 7.66 -28.90 5.42
CA ILE A 130 7.17 -28.51 6.76
C ILE A 130 7.91 -29.30 7.88
N LEU A 131 9.22 -29.08 7.99
CA LEU A 131 10.11 -29.79 8.93
C LEU A 131 10.17 -29.12 10.30
N ASP A 132 10.42 -29.91 11.35
CA ASP A 132 10.51 -29.40 12.72
C ASP A 132 11.76 -28.50 12.91
N GLU A 133 12.87 -28.82 12.24
CA GLU A 133 14.11 -28.02 12.27
C GLU A 133 13.89 -26.62 11.68
N ASP A 134 13.15 -26.55 10.57
CA ASP A 134 12.80 -25.30 9.90
C ASP A 134 11.80 -24.48 10.74
N ARG A 135 10.80 -25.15 11.35
CA ARG A 135 9.80 -24.50 12.21
C ARG A 135 10.44 -23.79 13.39
N GLU A 136 11.46 -24.41 14.00
CA GLU A 136 12.17 -23.79 15.11
C GLU A 136 12.97 -22.54 14.70
N GLN A 137 13.52 -22.50 13.48
CA GLN A 137 14.16 -21.29 12.97
C GLN A 137 13.13 -20.20 12.63
N GLU A 138 12.07 -20.54 11.89
CA GLU A 138 11.07 -19.53 11.47
C GLU A 138 10.26 -18.97 12.64
N ARG A 139 9.99 -19.78 13.67
CA ARG A 139 9.42 -19.28 14.93
C ARG A 139 10.22 -18.11 15.51
N ILE A 140 11.55 -18.16 15.45
CA ILE A 140 12.41 -17.08 15.95
C ILE A 140 12.26 -15.83 15.06
N VAL A 141 12.15 -16.01 13.73
CA VAL A 141 11.92 -14.92 12.77
C VAL A 141 10.57 -14.25 13.03
N VAL A 142 9.47 -15.00 13.01
CA VAL A 142 8.11 -14.48 13.22
C VAL A 142 7.95 -13.84 14.61
N ARG A 143 8.56 -14.41 15.66
CA ARG A 143 8.58 -13.77 16.98
C ARG A 143 9.32 -12.43 16.97
N ASN A 144 10.45 -12.32 16.28
CA ASN A 144 11.17 -11.05 16.16
C ASN A 144 10.37 -10.01 15.35
N GLU A 145 9.56 -10.45 14.38
CA GLU A 145 8.63 -9.59 13.64
C GLU A 145 7.48 -9.10 14.52
N LEU A 146 6.91 -9.98 15.36
CA LEU A 146 5.92 -9.63 16.38
C LEU A 146 6.50 -8.61 17.37
N GLU A 147 7.69 -8.86 17.91
CA GLU A 147 8.39 -7.93 18.81
C GLU A 147 8.70 -6.60 18.12
N ARG A 148 9.02 -6.58 16.82
CA ARG A 148 9.16 -5.35 16.04
C ARG A 148 7.83 -4.59 15.92
N GLY A 149 6.74 -5.29 15.62
CA GLY A 149 5.39 -4.70 15.55
C GLY A 149 4.89 -4.18 16.91
N GLU A 150 5.30 -4.81 18.02
CA GLU A 150 4.98 -4.35 19.38
C GLU A 150 5.63 -3.01 19.77
N ASN A 151 6.61 -2.53 18.99
CA ASN A 151 7.24 -1.22 19.15
C ASN A 151 6.55 -0.11 18.32
N ASP A 152 5.62 -0.44 17.42
CA ASP A 152 4.83 0.55 16.68
C ASP A 152 3.48 0.78 17.40
N PRO A 153 3.21 2.00 17.92
CA PRO A 153 1.96 2.33 18.59
C PRO A 153 0.70 2.02 17.78
N LEU A 154 0.77 2.09 16.45
CA LEU A 154 -0.38 2.00 15.54
C LEU A 154 -0.69 0.54 15.20
N ASN A 155 0.33 -0.27 14.93
CA ASN A 155 0.19 -1.73 14.83
C ASN A 155 -0.37 -2.34 16.13
N VAL A 156 0.09 -1.87 17.29
CA VAL A 156 -0.45 -2.33 18.58
C VAL A 156 -1.90 -1.86 18.79
N LEU A 157 -2.26 -0.64 18.36
CA LEU A 157 -3.64 -0.16 18.41
C LEU A 157 -4.57 -0.98 17.52
N GLU A 158 -4.15 -1.28 16.30
CA GLU A 158 -4.90 -2.05 15.31
C GLU A 158 -5.21 -3.46 15.84
N ILE A 159 -4.19 -4.21 16.26
CA ILE A 159 -4.34 -5.54 16.86
C ILE A 159 -5.35 -5.52 18.02
N HIS A 160 -5.24 -4.56 18.93
CA HIS A 160 -6.17 -4.46 20.07
C HIS A 160 -7.56 -3.92 19.68
N THR A 161 -7.70 -3.15 18.60
CA THR A 161 -8.99 -2.65 18.11
C THR A 161 -9.79 -3.80 17.51
N TRP A 162 -9.20 -4.55 16.56
CA TRP A 162 -9.83 -5.74 15.98
C TRP A 162 -10.15 -6.78 17.07
N ALA A 163 -9.21 -7.03 17.99
CA ALA A 163 -9.43 -7.96 19.10
C ALA A 163 -10.45 -7.50 20.16
N THR A 164 -10.87 -6.24 20.15
CA THR A 164 -11.92 -5.70 21.04
C THR A 164 -13.26 -5.54 20.31
N ALA A 165 -13.24 -5.26 19.01
CA ALA A 165 -14.42 -5.09 18.18
C ALA A 165 -15.12 -6.44 17.89
N PHE A 166 -14.35 -7.49 17.58
CA PHE A 166 -14.90 -8.83 17.37
C PHE A 166 -14.80 -9.68 18.65
N ARG A 167 -15.87 -10.39 19.02
CA ARG A 167 -15.94 -11.31 20.17
C ARG A 167 -16.04 -12.76 19.76
N GLU A 168 -16.82 -13.04 18.72
CA GLU A 168 -17.13 -14.39 18.26
C GLU A 168 -16.49 -14.65 16.90
N HIS A 169 -16.50 -13.66 16.01
CA HIS A 169 -15.91 -13.82 14.68
C HIS A 169 -14.38 -13.91 14.73
N PRO A 170 -13.74 -14.83 13.98
CA PRO A 170 -12.27 -15.00 13.97
C PRO A 170 -11.43 -13.79 13.56
N TYR A 171 -12.03 -12.71 13.04
CA TYR A 171 -11.33 -11.45 12.76
C TYR A 171 -10.71 -10.78 14.02
N HIS A 172 -11.03 -11.24 15.24
CA HIS A 172 -10.29 -10.87 16.45
C HIS A 172 -8.88 -11.51 16.55
N HIS A 173 -8.54 -12.48 15.69
CA HIS A 173 -7.22 -13.09 15.65
C HIS A 173 -6.25 -12.22 14.81
N PRO A 174 -5.18 -11.66 15.42
CA PRO A 174 -4.18 -10.93 14.63
C PRO A 174 -3.46 -11.89 13.70
N THR A 175 -3.24 -11.50 12.44
CA THR A 175 -2.65 -12.36 11.40
C THR A 175 -1.29 -12.95 11.80
N ILE A 176 -0.49 -12.19 12.56
CA ILE A 176 0.82 -12.62 13.07
C ILE A 176 0.72 -13.64 14.23
N GLY A 177 -0.47 -13.81 14.81
CA GLY A 177 -0.77 -14.68 15.95
C GLY A 177 -0.52 -14.06 17.32
N TRP A 178 -1.07 -14.71 18.34
CA TRP A 178 -0.69 -14.43 19.73
C TRP A 178 0.65 -15.08 20.05
N ARG A 179 1.50 -14.38 20.83
CA ARG A 179 2.87 -14.81 21.13
C ARG A 179 2.97 -16.26 21.64
N SER A 180 2.06 -16.67 22.52
CA SER A 180 2.01 -18.05 23.04
C SER A 180 1.81 -19.09 21.94
N ASP A 181 0.96 -18.79 20.98
CA ASP A 181 0.56 -19.71 19.93
C ASP A 181 1.68 -19.79 18.89
N VAL A 182 2.23 -18.65 18.46
CA VAL A 182 3.43 -18.57 17.62
C VAL A 182 4.61 -19.33 18.23
N GLU A 183 4.84 -19.20 19.55
CA GLU A 183 5.95 -19.86 20.21
C GLU A 183 5.73 -21.39 20.36
N ASN A 184 4.49 -21.86 20.53
CA ASN A 184 4.19 -23.25 20.92
C ASN A 184 3.44 -24.10 19.89
N VAL A 185 2.98 -23.54 18.77
CA VAL A 185 2.25 -24.31 17.73
C VAL A 185 3.11 -25.46 17.20
N PRO A 186 2.65 -26.73 17.29
CA PRO A 186 3.43 -27.87 16.85
C PRO A 186 3.43 -27.96 15.32
N THR A 187 4.53 -28.44 14.73
CA THR A 187 4.65 -28.60 13.27
C THR A 187 3.53 -29.45 12.67
N GLU A 188 3.04 -30.45 13.40
CA GLU A 188 1.94 -31.30 12.95
C GLU A 188 0.65 -30.48 12.75
N ARG A 189 0.38 -29.46 13.57
CA ARG A 189 -0.79 -28.58 13.36
C ARG A 189 -0.63 -27.75 12.09
N LEU A 190 0.59 -27.33 11.74
CA LEU A 190 0.87 -26.65 10.48
C LEU A 190 0.69 -27.59 9.28
N ARG A 191 1.07 -28.87 9.40
CA ARG A 191 0.82 -29.91 8.39
C ARG A 191 -0.68 -30.17 8.22
N GLU A 192 -1.43 -30.36 9.30
CA GLU A 192 -2.89 -30.50 9.28
C GLU A 192 -3.55 -29.31 8.55
N PHE A 193 -3.14 -28.08 8.87
CA PHE A 193 -3.67 -26.88 8.24
C PHE A 193 -3.35 -26.82 6.73
N TYR A 194 -2.11 -27.13 6.35
CA TYR A 194 -1.69 -27.28 4.96
C TYR A 194 -2.50 -28.36 4.21
N HIS A 195 -2.70 -29.52 4.82
CA HIS A 195 -3.51 -30.62 4.26
C HIS A 195 -5.02 -30.33 4.26
N THR A 196 -5.48 -29.29 4.96
CA THR A 196 -6.89 -28.86 4.97
C THR A 196 -7.17 -27.84 3.88
N PHE A 197 -6.31 -26.83 3.72
CA PHE A 197 -6.63 -25.62 2.93
C PHE A 197 -5.82 -25.44 1.64
N TYR A 198 -4.67 -26.10 1.47
CA TYR A 198 -3.79 -25.88 0.32
C TYR A 198 -4.07 -26.89 -0.80
N TRP A 199 -5.17 -26.67 -1.52
CA TRP A 199 -5.67 -27.53 -2.59
C TRP A 199 -6.12 -26.71 -3.81
N PRO A 200 -6.14 -27.30 -5.02
CA PRO A 200 -6.54 -26.58 -6.24
C PRO A 200 -7.97 -26.04 -6.16
N ASN A 201 -8.92 -26.80 -5.62
CA ASN A 201 -10.30 -26.37 -5.41
C ASN A 201 -10.50 -25.34 -4.28
N ASN A 202 -9.43 -24.95 -3.57
CA ASN A 202 -9.40 -23.81 -2.65
C ASN A 202 -8.46 -22.69 -3.12
N ALA A 203 -8.04 -22.71 -4.39
CA ALA A 203 -7.03 -21.82 -4.92
C ALA A 203 -7.44 -21.19 -6.25
N THR A 204 -6.86 -20.02 -6.53
CA THR A 204 -6.97 -19.32 -7.82
C THR A 204 -5.57 -19.00 -8.34
N ALA A 205 -5.25 -19.47 -9.55
CA ALA A 205 -4.05 -19.03 -10.27
C ALA A 205 -4.37 -17.74 -11.02
N ILE A 206 -3.59 -16.69 -10.80
CA ILE A 206 -3.74 -15.38 -11.42
C ILE A 206 -2.49 -15.12 -12.26
N ILE A 207 -2.67 -14.92 -13.56
CA ILE A 207 -1.56 -14.72 -14.51
C ILE A 207 -1.79 -13.43 -15.30
N VAL A 208 -0.91 -12.46 -15.11
CA VAL A 208 -1.03 -11.12 -15.68
C VAL A 208 0.29 -10.71 -16.34
N GLY A 209 0.28 -10.22 -17.58
CA GLY A 209 1.50 -9.76 -18.26
C GLY A 209 1.71 -10.33 -19.66
N ASP A 210 2.96 -10.35 -20.13
CA ASP A 210 3.33 -10.80 -21.47
C ASP A 210 3.63 -12.30 -21.49
N PHE A 211 2.63 -13.12 -21.77
CA PHE A 211 2.73 -14.57 -21.84
C PHE A 211 2.23 -15.13 -23.17
N ASP A 212 2.52 -16.40 -23.45
CA ASP A 212 1.90 -17.13 -24.56
C ASP A 212 0.77 -18.02 -24.01
N ARG A 213 -0.46 -17.76 -24.45
CA ARG A 213 -1.67 -18.40 -23.92
C ARG A 213 -1.66 -19.92 -24.08
N GLU A 214 -1.16 -20.44 -25.21
CA GLU A 214 -1.09 -21.89 -25.43
C GLU A 214 -0.06 -22.57 -24.54
N GLN A 215 1.10 -21.94 -24.30
CA GLN A 215 2.08 -22.42 -23.33
C GLN A 215 1.52 -22.41 -21.90
N VAL A 216 0.87 -21.32 -21.47
CA VAL A 216 0.24 -21.24 -20.14
C VAL A 216 -0.78 -22.36 -19.93
N PHE A 217 -1.65 -22.63 -20.90
CA PHE A 217 -2.60 -23.75 -20.81
C PHE A 217 -1.92 -25.12 -20.75
N ARG A 218 -0.85 -25.36 -21.52
CA ARG A 218 -0.07 -26.60 -21.42
C ARG A 218 0.60 -26.76 -20.06
N TRP A 219 1.14 -25.67 -19.49
CA TRP A 219 1.78 -25.68 -18.18
C TRP A 219 0.78 -25.84 -17.03
N LEU A 220 -0.38 -25.18 -17.08
CA LEU A 220 -1.47 -25.40 -16.13
C LEU A 220 -1.86 -26.88 -16.09
N GLN A 221 -2.14 -27.48 -17.25
CA GLN A 221 -2.51 -28.90 -17.33
C GLN A 221 -1.38 -29.82 -16.83
N ARG A 222 -0.12 -29.50 -17.17
CA ARG A 222 1.06 -30.30 -16.79
C ARG A 222 1.35 -30.29 -15.29
N TYR A 223 1.26 -29.13 -14.66
CA TYR A 223 1.74 -28.94 -13.28
C TYR A 223 0.60 -28.92 -12.26
N PHE A 224 -0.48 -28.19 -12.54
CA PHE A 224 -1.65 -28.12 -11.64
C PHE A 224 -2.71 -29.17 -11.97
N GLY A 225 -2.88 -29.55 -13.24
CA GLY A 225 -3.88 -30.54 -13.65
C GLY A 225 -3.63 -31.97 -13.15
N ALA A 226 -2.40 -32.28 -12.73
CA ALA A 226 -2.04 -33.54 -12.07
C ALA A 226 -2.30 -33.54 -10.55
N ILE A 227 -2.73 -32.41 -9.98
CA ILE A 227 -3.05 -32.29 -8.56
C ILE A 227 -4.54 -32.57 -8.37
N GLU A 228 -4.87 -33.61 -7.60
CA GLU A 228 -6.25 -33.92 -7.20
C GLU A 228 -6.87 -32.78 -6.38
N PRO A 229 -8.20 -32.58 -6.44
CA PRO A 229 -8.91 -31.72 -5.49
C PRO A 229 -8.76 -32.26 -4.05
N SER A 230 -9.08 -31.42 -3.07
CA SER A 230 -9.17 -31.87 -1.67
C SER A 230 -10.08 -33.10 -1.52
N PRO A 231 -9.65 -34.16 -0.83
CA PRO A 231 -10.48 -35.35 -0.57
C PRO A 231 -11.65 -35.06 0.39
N HIS A 232 -11.68 -33.87 1.01
CA HIS A 232 -12.70 -33.43 1.95
C HIS A 232 -13.19 -32.02 1.58
N PRO A 233 -14.45 -31.65 1.89
CA PRO A 233 -14.91 -30.27 1.77
C PRO A 233 -13.99 -29.32 2.55
N ILE A 234 -13.69 -28.16 1.96
CA ILE A 234 -12.93 -27.12 2.66
C ILE A 234 -13.79 -26.57 3.80
N PRO A 235 -13.28 -26.44 5.04
CA PRO A 235 -14.04 -25.86 6.14
C PRO A 235 -14.40 -24.40 5.89
N GLU A 236 -15.69 -24.08 5.96
CA GLU A 236 -16.20 -22.72 5.93
C GLU A 236 -16.32 -22.13 7.34
N VAL A 237 -16.05 -20.83 7.49
CA VAL A 237 -16.38 -20.08 8.70
C VAL A 237 -17.87 -19.77 8.68
N TYR A 238 -18.61 -20.27 9.66
CA TYR A 238 -20.06 -20.06 9.81
C TYR A 238 -20.41 -19.16 11.00
N THR A 239 -19.42 -18.80 11.83
CA THR A 239 -19.59 -17.85 12.92
C THR A 239 -19.91 -16.47 12.36
N VAL A 240 -20.81 -15.75 12.99
CA VAL A 240 -21.18 -14.36 12.63
C VAL A 240 -20.96 -13.51 13.87
N GLU A 241 -20.35 -12.33 13.74
CA GLU A 241 -20.23 -11.42 14.88
C GLU A 241 -21.62 -10.90 15.28
N PRO A 242 -22.05 -11.04 16.54
CA PRO A 242 -23.29 -10.44 17.00
C PRO A 242 -23.20 -8.89 16.94
N PRO A 243 -24.32 -8.18 16.69
CA PRO A 243 -24.35 -6.72 16.76
C PRO A 243 -23.75 -6.21 18.07
N GLN A 244 -22.98 -5.13 17.99
CA GLN A 244 -22.45 -4.47 19.18
C GLN A 244 -23.56 -3.66 19.87
N GLU A 245 -23.64 -3.75 21.20
CA GLU A 245 -24.74 -3.22 22.04
C GLU A 245 -24.31 -1.99 22.89
N GLY A 246 -23.24 -1.29 22.51
CA GLY A 246 -22.66 -0.22 23.33
C GLY A 246 -21.17 0.01 23.04
N GLU A 247 -20.64 1.19 23.38
CA GLU A 247 -19.21 1.49 23.19
C GLU A 247 -18.31 0.49 23.92
N ARG A 248 -17.28 -0.01 23.22
CA ARG A 248 -16.16 -0.75 23.81
C ARG A 248 -14.92 0.14 23.86
N ARG A 249 -14.18 0.14 24.97
CA ARG A 249 -13.00 1.02 25.14
C ARG A 249 -11.81 0.32 25.79
N PHE A 250 -10.61 0.59 25.30
CA PHE A 250 -9.36 0.16 25.92
C PHE A 250 -8.26 1.25 25.88
N VAL A 251 -7.30 1.15 26.79
CA VAL A 251 -6.16 2.08 26.89
C VAL A 251 -4.85 1.31 27.05
N ILE A 252 -4.04 1.30 25.99
CA ILE A 252 -2.67 0.76 26.00
C ILE A 252 -1.74 1.78 26.65
N ARG A 253 -0.90 1.32 27.58
CA ARG A 253 0.19 2.12 28.16
C ARG A 253 1.52 1.40 27.95
N ARG A 254 2.29 1.80 26.94
CA ARG A 254 3.60 1.23 26.56
C ARG A 254 4.65 2.34 26.42
N ALA A 255 5.91 1.97 26.20
CA ALA A 255 6.93 2.94 25.80
C ALA A 255 6.62 3.45 24.37
N GLY A 256 7.01 4.70 24.08
CA GLY A 256 6.71 5.39 22.82
C GLY A 256 6.73 6.90 23.05
N GLU A 257 6.79 7.68 21.96
CA GLU A 257 6.92 9.14 22.03
C GLU A 257 5.65 9.92 21.68
N VAL A 258 4.72 9.30 20.92
CA VAL A 258 3.47 9.91 20.47
C VAL A 258 2.26 9.24 21.11
N GLY A 259 1.24 10.04 21.41
CA GLY A 259 -0.11 9.52 21.62
C GLY A 259 -0.71 9.12 20.28
N ALA A 260 -1.47 8.04 20.26
CA ALA A 260 -2.26 7.63 19.09
C ALA A 260 -3.63 7.13 19.54
N MET A 261 -4.59 7.09 18.61
CA MET A 261 -5.91 6.50 18.83
C MET A 261 -6.48 5.88 17.56
N MET A 262 -7.42 4.98 17.76
CA MET A 262 -8.18 4.31 16.72
C MET A 262 -9.64 4.19 17.14
N LEU A 263 -10.57 4.52 16.24
CA LEU A 263 -12.00 4.29 16.38
C LEU A 263 -12.41 3.29 15.29
N GLY A 264 -13.00 2.17 15.67
CA GLY A 264 -13.52 1.15 14.75
C GLY A 264 -15.04 1.02 14.89
N TYR A 265 -15.76 0.97 13.77
CA TYR A 265 -17.20 0.72 13.70
C TYR A 265 -17.46 -0.47 12.79
N HIS A 266 -18.32 -1.43 13.15
CA HIS A 266 -18.58 -2.57 12.25
C HIS A 266 -19.26 -2.12 10.96
N THR A 267 -18.79 -2.68 9.84
CA THR A 267 -19.31 -2.48 8.49
C THR A 267 -19.67 -3.82 7.86
N PRO A 268 -20.58 -3.85 6.88
CA PRO A 268 -20.89 -5.09 6.17
C PRO A 268 -19.72 -5.59 5.31
N GLU A 269 -19.86 -6.82 4.81
CA GLU A 269 -18.96 -7.47 3.85
C GLU A 269 -18.76 -6.69 2.53
N ALA A 270 -17.67 -6.98 1.81
CA ALA A 270 -17.30 -6.30 0.58
C ALA A 270 -18.37 -6.35 -0.53
N LYS A 271 -19.24 -7.37 -0.57
CA LYS A 271 -20.32 -7.46 -1.57
C LYS A 271 -21.53 -6.57 -1.26
N HIS A 272 -21.64 -6.02 -0.05
CA HIS A 272 -22.78 -5.22 0.34
C HIS A 272 -22.76 -3.84 -0.35
N PRO A 273 -23.89 -3.32 -0.86
CA PRO A 273 -23.93 -2.05 -1.60
C PRO A 273 -23.47 -0.83 -0.78
N ASP A 274 -23.48 -0.92 0.55
CA ASP A 274 -23.01 0.18 1.42
C ASP A 274 -21.49 0.32 1.47
N ILE A 275 -20.71 -0.64 0.95
CA ILE A 275 -19.24 -0.53 0.94
C ILE A 275 -18.77 0.68 0.11
N TYR A 276 -19.46 1.01 -0.98
CA TYR A 276 -19.11 2.12 -1.86
C TYR A 276 -19.34 3.49 -1.20
N PRO A 277 -20.52 3.81 -0.60
CA PRO A 277 -20.68 5.04 0.16
C PRO A 277 -19.82 5.09 1.43
N LEU A 278 -19.49 3.95 2.07
CA LEU A 278 -18.51 3.91 3.17
C LEU A 278 -17.10 4.29 2.69
N ALA A 279 -16.63 3.78 1.56
CA ALA A 279 -15.36 4.19 0.96
C ALA A 279 -15.33 5.69 0.62
N VAL A 280 -16.43 6.24 0.11
CA VAL A 280 -16.61 7.69 -0.13
C VAL A 280 -16.58 8.48 1.18
N LEU A 281 -17.27 8.03 2.22
CA LEU A 281 -17.27 8.64 3.56
C LEU A 281 -15.86 8.69 4.18
N ALA A 282 -15.09 7.61 4.07
CA ALA A 282 -13.69 7.58 4.50
C ALA A 282 -12.85 8.67 3.81
N ARG A 283 -13.03 8.83 2.48
CA ARG A 283 -12.30 9.85 1.71
C ARG A 283 -12.73 11.28 2.02
N LEU A 284 -14.01 11.50 2.34
CA LEU A 284 -14.54 12.80 2.79
C LEU A 284 -14.00 13.20 4.17
N LEU A 285 -13.84 12.23 5.07
CA LEU A 285 -13.31 12.45 6.41
C LEU A 285 -11.81 12.75 6.40
N ALA A 286 -10.98 11.92 5.74
CA ALA A 286 -9.53 11.98 5.87
C ALA A 286 -8.75 11.64 4.58
N GLY A 287 -9.31 11.96 3.41
CA GLY A 287 -8.71 11.67 2.11
C GLY A 287 -7.67 12.67 1.58
N GLY A 288 -7.41 13.79 2.26
CA GLY A 288 -6.55 14.85 1.72
C GLY A 288 -6.47 16.09 2.60
N VAL A 289 -5.68 17.09 2.20
CA VAL A 289 -5.50 18.32 3.00
C VAL A 289 -6.75 19.20 3.00
N THR A 290 -7.66 19.02 2.03
CA THR A 290 -8.95 19.72 2.01
C THR A 290 -10.07 19.01 2.79
N THR A 291 -9.78 17.85 3.40
CA THR A 291 -10.81 16.98 4.00
C THR A 291 -11.08 17.29 5.47
N ARG A 292 -12.28 16.93 5.95
CA ARG A 292 -12.87 17.50 7.17
C ARG A 292 -12.05 17.23 8.44
N LEU A 293 -11.66 15.98 8.69
CA LEU A 293 -10.79 15.66 9.83
C LEU A 293 -9.36 16.18 9.65
N TYR A 294 -8.84 16.31 8.43
CA TYR A 294 -7.52 16.91 8.22
C TYR A 294 -7.52 18.36 8.70
N GLN A 295 -8.49 19.15 8.25
CA GLN A 295 -8.62 20.55 8.67
C GLN A 295 -8.92 20.65 10.17
N ARG A 296 -9.85 19.84 10.69
CA ARG A 296 -10.26 19.86 12.10
C ARG A 296 -9.15 19.43 13.07
N LEU A 297 -8.31 18.46 12.70
CA LEU A 297 -7.33 17.86 13.59
C LEU A 297 -5.88 18.25 13.26
N VAL A 298 -5.46 18.20 12.00
CA VAL A 298 -4.06 18.42 11.61
C VAL A 298 -3.75 19.91 11.50
N ASP A 299 -4.56 20.67 10.77
CA ASP A 299 -4.45 22.14 10.72
C ASP A 299 -4.93 22.80 12.03
N GLY A 300 -5.94 22.21 12.69
CA GLY A 300 -6.39 22.58 14.04
C GLY A 300 -5.42 22.25 15.19
N GLU A 301 -4.21 21.77 14.88
CA GLU A 301 -3.13 21.46 15.81
C GLU A 301 -3.46 20.49 16.97
N LEU A 302 -4.35 19.53 16.73
CA LEU A 302 -4.67 18.43 17.65
C LEU A 302 -3.90 17.15 17.31
N ALA A 303 -3.86 16.82 16.02
CA ALA A 303 -3.18 15.67 15.46
C ALA A 303 -2.02 16.10 14.56
N VAL A 304 -1.18 15.13 14.20
CA VAL A 304 -0.19 15.29 13.13
C VAL A 304 -0.60 14.54 11.86
N SER A 305 -1.33 13.45 12.01
CA SER A 305 -1.96 12.74 10.89
C SER A 305 -3.29 12.15 11.32
N VAL A 306 -4.25 12.11 10.40
CA VAL A 306 -5.50 11.37 10.52
C VAL A 306 -5.68 10.54 9.24
N ARG A 307 -6.30 9.37 9.36
CA ARG A 307 -6.71 8.49 8.26
C ARG A 307 -8.10 7.94 8.55
N ALA A 308 -8.83 7.63 7.50
CA ALA A 308 -10.08 6.89 7.57
C ALA A 308 -10.15 5.87 6.44
N PHE A 309 -10.74 4.70 6.68
CA PHE A 309 -10.81 3.57 5.77
C PHE A 309 -12.04 2.69 6.07
N ALA A 310 -12.52 1.93 5.09
CA ALA A 310 -13.55 0.92 5.26
C ALA A 310 -13.01 -0.41 4.74
N SER A 311 -13.03 -1.45 5.57
CA SER A 311 -12.40 -2.73 5.26
C SER A 311 -13.20 -3.51 4.21
N HIS A 312 -12.53 -3.89 3.11
CA HIS A 312 -13.12 -4.70 2.05
C HIS A 312 -12.82 -6.19 2.28
N LEU A 313 -13.53 -6.79 3.24
CA LEU A 313 -13.34 -8.17 3.65
C LEU A 313 -14.51 -9.08 3.24
N ARG A 314 -14.28 -10.39 3.30
CA ARG A 314 -15.28 -11.42 2.93
C ARG A 314 -16.47 -11.46 3.87
N ASP A 315 -16.25 -11.23 5.15
CA ASP A 315 -17.28 -11.08 6.17
C ASP A 315 -17.35 -9.60 6.62
N PRO A 316 -18.31 -9.21 7.47
CA PRO A 316 -18.37 -7.87 8.07
C PRO A 316 -17.03 -7.43 8.71
N GLY A 317 -16.51 -6.29 8.24
CA GLY A 317 -15.24 -5.68 8.66
C GLY A 317 -15.42 -4.45 9.55
N LEU A 318 -14.44 -3.54 9.53
CA LEU A 318 -14.50 -2.25 10.23
C LEU A 318 -14.38 -1.03 9.29
N PHE A 319 -15.12 0.03 9.61
CA PHE A 319 -14.80 1.40 9.30
C PHE A 319 -13.89 1.95 10.39
N GLU A 320 -12.70 2.41 10.01
CA GLU A 320 -11.64 2.78 10.94
C GLU A 320 -11.27 4.26 10.78
N ILE A 321 -11.11 4.97 11.90
CA ILE A 321 -10.53 6.31 11.95
C ILE A 321 -9.32 6.28 12.89
N THR A 322 -8.14 6.58 12.36
CA THR A 322 -6.88 6.50 13.09
C THR A 322 -6.21 7.87 13.15
N ALA A 323 -5.82 8.32 14.34
CA ALA A 323 -5.17 9.62 14.53
C ALA A 323 -3.89 9.49 15.37
N VAL A 324 -2.83 10.18 14.94
CA VAL A 324 -1.58 10.36 15.69
C VAL A 324 -1.59 11.77 16.27
N LEU A 325 -1.51 11.88 17.59
CA LEU A 325 -1.69 13.13 18.32
C LEU A 325 -0.43 14.00 18.29
N ARG A 326 -0.60 15.32 18.43
CA ARG A 326 0.52 16.20 18.76
C ARG A 326 0.95 15.99 20.23
N PRO A 327 2.26 16.09 20.55
CA PRO A 327 2.73 15.94 21.92
C PRO A 327 2.03 16.92 22.88
N GLY A 328 1.55 16.40 24.02
CA GLY A 328 0.84 17.18 25.04
C GLY A 328 -0.65 17.45 24.74
N ILE A 329 -1.20 16.94 23.64
CA ILE A 329 -2.65 16.96 23.40
C ILE A 329 -3.29 15.73 24.07
N GLU A 330 -4.32 15.98 24.88
CA GLU A 330 -5.13 14.93 25.52
C GLU A 330 -5.99 14.18 24.50
N HIS A 331 -6.03 12.84 24.61
CA HIS A 331 -6.84 11.99 23.72
C HIS A 331 -8.31 12.39 23.69
N ALA A 332 -8.94 12.67 24.83
CA ALA A 332 -10.34 13.09 24.89
C ALA A 332 -10.66 14.29 23.98
N ARG A 333 -9.71 15.23 23.79
CA ARG A 333 -9.90 16.41 22.93
C ARG A 333 -9.90 16.05 21.44
N VAL A 334 -9.06 15.10 21.04
CA VAL A 334 -9.00 14.62 19.64
C VAL A 334 -10.21 13.76 19.32
N GLU A 335 -10.62 12.90 20.26
CA GLU A 335 -11.80 12.06 20.12
C GLU A 335 -13.09 12.89 20.00
N SER A 336 -13.27 13.92 20.85
CA SER A 336 -14.40 14.85 20.74
C SER A 336 -14.44 15.50 19.36
N ALA A 337 -13.30 16.01 18.87
CA ALA A 337 -13.20 16.66 17.58
C ALA A 337 -13.49 15.72 16.39
N ILE A 338 -13.22 14.41 16.52
CA ILE A 338 -13.65 13.38 15.54
C ILE A 338 -15.17 13.18 15.60
N ARG A 339 -15.73 12.95 16.79
CA ARG A 339 -17.17 12.71 16.99
C ARG A 339 -18.03 13.89 16.54
N GLU A 340 -17.58 15.12 16.80
CA GLU A 340 -18.22 16.36 16.33
C GLU A 340 -18.30 16.44 14.79
N GLU A 341 -17.31 15.89 14.08
CA GLU A 341 -17.32 15.87 12.61
C GLU A 341 -18.21 14.73 12.06
N ILE A 342 -18.21 13.57 12.73
CA ILE A 342 -19.13 12.48 12.40
C ILE A 342 -20.58 12.93 12.58
N ALA A 343 -20.91 13.60 13.69
CA ALA A 343 -22.23 14.17 13.93
C ALA A 343 -22.61 15.20 12.84
N ARG A 344 -21.69 16.11 12.45
CA ARG A 344 -21.92 17.01 11.31
C ARG A 344 -22.22 16.27 10.00
N LEU A 345 -21.52 15.17 9.71
CA LEU A 345 -21.78 14.36 8.50
C LEU A 345 -23.09 13.55 8.57
N GLN A 346 -23.59 13.27 9.78
CA GLN A 346 -24.88 12.65 10.01
C GLN A 346 -26.02 13.66 9.82
N ASP A 347 -25.87 14.91 10.29
CA ASP A 347 -26.91 15.95 10.23
C ASP A 347 -26.89 16.76 8.91
N GLU A 348 -25.71 17.08 8.39
CA GLU A 348 -25.49 17.95 7.23
C GLU A 348 -25.03 17.16 6.00
N ARG A 349 -25.72 17.35 4.86
CA ARG A 349 -25.30 16.75 3.59
C ARG A 349 -23.98 17.35 3.10
N VAL A 350 -23.10 16.49 2.61
CA VAL A 350 -21.89 16.90 1.90
C VAL A 350 -22.22 17.67 0.62
N SER A 351 -21.39 18.65 0.28
CA SER A 351 -21.53 19.38 -0.97
C SER A 351 -21.16 18.51 -2.17
N GLU A 352 -21.72 18.82 -3.35
CA GLU A 352 -21.39 18.11 -4.59
C GLU A 352 -19.89 18.20 -4.94
N VAL A 353 -19.22 19.30 -4.56
CA VAL A 353 -17.78 19.48 -4.76
C VAL A 353 -16.97 18.53 -3.87
N GLU A 354 -17.32 18.40 -2.58
CA GLU A 354 -16.68 17.42 -1.69
C GLU A 354 -16.93 15.98 -2.18
N LEU A 355 -18.18 15.66 -2.54
CA LEU A 355 -18.58 14.35 -3.04
C LEU A 355 -17.82 13.96 -4.31
N GLN A 356 -17.77 14.85 -5.29
CA GLN A 356 -17.09 14.56 -6.55
C GLN A 356 -15.56 14.47 -6.39
N ARG A 357 -14.95 15.30 -5.52
CA ARG A 357 -13.53 15.18 -5.14
C ARG A 357 -13.23 13.82 -4.50
N ALA A 358 -14.06 13.39 -3.56
CA ALA A 358 -13.91 12.09 -2.90
C ALA A 358 -14.01 10.92 -3.91
N LYS A 359 -14.99 10.96 -4.83
CA LYS A 359 -15.12 9.98 -5.92
C LYS A 359 -13.92 9.99 -6.86
N ASN A 360 -13.49 11.15 -7.34
CA ASN A 360 -12.36 11.29 -8.27
C ASN A 360 -11.06 10.79 -7.63
N LYS A 361 -10.85 11.06 -6.34
CA LYS A 361 -9.69 10.54 -5.62
C LYS A 361 -9.74 9.02 -5.42
N ILE A 362 -10.91 8.47 -5.06
CA ILE A 362 -11.08 7.01 -4.98
C ILE A 362 -10.84 6.36 -6.33
N GLU A 363 -11.27 6.98 -7.44
CA GLU A 363 -11.01 6.50 -8.81
C GLU A 363 -9.53 6.64 -9.21
N ALA A 364 -8.84 7.73 -8.87
CA ALA A 364 -7.47 7.90 -9.31
C ALA A 364 -6.48 6.95 -8.59
N GLU A 365 -6.54 6.89 -7.26
CA GLU A 365 -5.75 5.93 -6.45
C GLU A 365 -5.99 4.50 -6.92
N THR A 366 -7.24 4.22 -7.28
CA THR A 366 -7.74 2.97 -7.83
C THR A 366 -6.98 2.47 -9.04
N PHE A 367 -6.56 3.39 -9.91
CA PHE A 367 -5.76 3.06 -11.07
C PHE A 367 -4.27 2.98 -10.72
N TYR A 368 -3.78 3.83 -9.82
CA TYR A 368 -2.37 3.85 -9.42
C TYR A 368 -1.95 2.56 -8.72
N ALA A 369 -2.77 2.06 -7.77
CA ALA A 369 -2.51 0.83 -7.01
C ALA A 369 -2.63 -0.47 -7.84
N ARG A 370 -2.84 -0.32 -9.14
CA ARG A 370 -3.16 -1.36 -10.09
C ARG A 370 -2.35 -1.23 -11.39
N ASP A 371 -1.36 -0.31 -11.40
CA ASP A 371 -0.42 -0.11 -12.50
C ASP A 371 0.71 -1.17 -12.48
N GLY A 372 0.94 -1.80 -13.64
CA GLY A 372 1.89 -2.89 -13.80
C GLY A 372 1.35 -4.26 -13.37
N ALA A 373 1.84 -5.30 -14.06
CA ALA A 373 1.31 -6.67 -13.99
C ALA A 373 1.17 -7.23 -12.56
N LEU A 374 2.14 -6.98 -11.68
CA LEU A 374 2.11 -7.48 -10.30
C LEU A 374 1.05 -6.78 -9.45
N GLN A 375 0.90 -5.45 -9.56
CA GLN A 375 -0.10 -4.71 -8.80
C GLN A 375 -1.52 -5.01 -9.29
N PHE A 376 -1.68 -5.19 -10.59
CA PHE A 376 -2.91 -5.71 -11.19
C PHE A 376 -3.25 -7.10 -10.62
N ALA A 377 -2.29 -8.04 -10.58
CA ALA A 377 -2.49 -9.38 -10.03
C ALA A 377 -2.83 -9.36 -8.53
N PHE A 378 -2.18 -8.52 -7.73
CA PHE A 378 -2.52 -8.31 -6.32
C PHE A 378 -3.96 -7.85 -6.13
N ALA A 379 -4.34 -6.78 -6.79
CA ALA A 379 -5.65 -6.21 -6.59
C ALA A 379 -6.75 -7.06 -7.25
N LEU A 380 -6.40 -7.98 -8.15
CA LEU A 380 -7.24 -9.10 -8.61
C LEU A 380 -7.41 -10.17 -7.53
N GLY A 381 -6.31 -10.53 -6.87
CA GLY A 381 -6.30 -11.47 -5.76
C GLY A 381 -7.10 -11.01 -4.54
N GLU A 382 -6.99 -9.73 -4.15
CA GLU A 382 -7.79 -9.19 -3.02
C GLU A 382 -9.28 -9.17 -3.34
N ALA A 383 -9.66 -8.74 -4.54
CA ALA A 383 -11.07 -8.75 -4.96
C ALA A 383 -11.62 -10.18 -5.04
N GLU A 384 -10.82 -11.14 -5.51
CA GLU A 384 -11.19 -12.55 -5.56
C GLU A 384 -11.33 -13.19 -4.16
N ALA A 385 -10.51 -12.77 -3.19
CA ALA A 385 -10.57 -13.26 -1.81
C ALA A 385 -11.77 -12.70 -1.01
N SER A 386 -11.95 -11.37 -1.04
CA SER A 386 -13.00 -10.68 -0.30
C SER A 386 -14.37 -10.75 -0.96
N ALA A 387 -14.43 -10.92 -2.29
CA ALA A 387 -15.67 -10.93 -3.02
C ALA A 387 -15.67 -11.94 -4.19
N ASP A 388 -15.28 -11.47 -5.36
CA ASP A 388 -14.93 -12.21 -6.58
C ASP A 388 -14.29 -11.23 -7.57
N TRP A 389 -13.61 -11.74 -8.60
CA TRP A 389 -12.98 -10.89 -9.62
C TRP A 389 -13.91 -9.97 -10.44
N ARG A 390 -15.25 -10.02 -10.31
CA ARG A 390 -16.13 -9.04 -11.00
C ARG A 390 -16.31 -7.78 -10.15
N TRP A 391 -16.32 -7.92 -8.82
CA TRP A 391 -16.30 -6.79 -7.89
C TRP A 391 -15.16 -5.80 -8.18
N PHE A 392 -14.00 -6.33 -8.56
CA PHE A 392 -12.84 -5.62 -9.11
C PHE A 392 -13.16 -4.64 -10.24
N ILE A 393 -14.06 -5.01 -11.15
CA ILE A 393 -14.46 -4.25 -12.35
C ILE A 393 -15.57 -3.27 -11.98
N ASP A 394 -16.55 -3.73 -11.20
CA ASP A 394 -17.74 -2.98 -10.84
C ASP A 394 -17.49 -1.90 -9.76
N TYR A 395 -16.35 -1.94 -9.06
CA TYR A 395 -16.02 -1.05 -7.94
C TYR A 395 -16.17 0.44 -8.26
N VAL A 396 -15.40 1.00 -9.21
CA VAL A 396 -15.52 2.42 -9.59
C VAL A 396 -16.87 2.77 -10.22
N PRO A 397 -17.45 1.97 -11.14
CA PRO A 397 -18.82 2.17 -11.59
C PRO A 397 -19.83 2.33 -10.46
N ASN A 398 -19.66 1.61 -9.33
CA ASN A 398 -20.51 1.74 -8.16
C ASN A 398 -20.15 2.94 -7.27
N VAL A 399 -18.86 3.23 -7.02
CA VAL A 399 -18.40 4.45 -6.32
C VAL A 399 -18.92 5.72 -7.01
N ARG A 400 -18.89 5.76 -8.34
CA ARG A 400 -19.41 6.89 -9.14
C ARG A 400 -20.90 7.15 -8.92
N ARG A 401 -21.69 6.10 -8.66
CA ARG A 401 -23.16 6.15 -8.45
C ARG A 401 -23.56 6.66 -7.05
N VAL A 402 -22.67 6.61 -6.06
CA VAL A 402 -22.93 7.07 -4.69
C VAL A 402 -23.47 8.51 -4.66
N THR A 403 -24.55 8.75 -3.93
CA THR A 403 -25.12 10.09 -3.72
C THR A 403 -24.69 10.70 -2.38
N ALA A 404 -24.95 12.00 -2.17
CA ALA A 404 -24.74 12.63 -0.87
C ALA A 404 -25.68 12.04 0.20
N GLU A 405 -26.88 11.61 -0.20
CA GLU A 405 -27.84 10.89 0.62
C GLU A 405 -27.33 9.52 1.06
N ASP A 406 -26.66 8.77 0.17
CA ASP A 406 -26.05 7.48 0.53
C ASP A 406 -24.96 7.64 1.58
N VAL A 407 -24.11 8.65 1.44
CA VAL A 407 -23.05 8.99 2.41
C VAL A 407 -23.66 9.35 3.77
N GLN A 408 -24.66 10.24 3.79
CA GLN A 408 -25.36 10.63 5.03
C GLN A 408 -26.03 9.41 5.69
N ARG A 409 -26.69 8.56 4.90
CA ARG A 409 -27.35 7.33 5.37
C ARG A 409 -26.36 6.37 5.99
N VAL A 410 -25.22 6.06 5.37
CA VAL A 410 -24.25 5.13 5.96
C VAL A 410 -23.54 5.72 7.17
N ALA A 411 -23.31 7.04 7.21
CA ALA A 411 -22.83 7.71 8.41
C ALA A 411 -23.81 7.53 9.58
N GLN A 412 -25.12 7.69 9.36
CA GLN A 412 -26.16 7.45 10.36
C GLN A 412 -26.30 5.96 10.73
N THR A 413 -26.17 5.06 9.76
CA THR A 413 -26.39 3.61 9.92
C THR A 413 -25.27 2.94 10.70
N TYR A 414 -24.01 3.34 10.51
CA TYR A 414 -22.85 2.62 11.07
C TYR A 414 -22.05 3.41 12.10
N LEU A 415 -21.97 4.75 12.02
CA LEU A 415 -21.07 5.55 12.85
C LEU A 415 -21.74 6.05 14.15
N HIS A 416 -22.38 5.15 14.90
CA HIS A 416 -23.05 5.45 16.17
C HIS A 416 -22.37 4.78 17.38
N GLU A 417 -22.68 5.25 18.59
CA GLU A 417 -22.00 4.84 19.84
C GLU A 417 -22.11 3.33 20.11
N ASP A 418 -23.28 2.73 19.89
CA ASP A 418 -23.47 1.30 20.13
C ASP A 418 -22.58 0.40 19.26
N ASN A 419 -22.16 0.89 18.09
CA ASN A 419 -21.30 0.17 17.15
C ASN A 419 -19.80 0.54 17.27
N LEU A 420 -19.41 1.38 18.22
CA LEU A 420 -18.06 1.94 18.32
C LEU A 420 -17.11 1.16 19.26
N THR A 421 -15.91 0.84 18.78
CA THR A 421 -14.74 0.45 19.59
C THR A 421 -13.69 1.56 19.59
N VAL A 422 -13.26 2.01 20.77
CA VAL A 422 -12.25 3.08 20.96
C VAL A 422 -10.96 2.54 21.60
N GLY A 423 -9.86 2.65 20.86
CA GLY A 423 -8.51 2.35 21.35
C GLY A 423 -7.68 3.62 21.56
N TRP A 424 -7.09 3.80 22.75
CA TRP A 424 -6.09 4.84 23.02
C TRP A 424 -4.71 4.25 23.33
N PHE A 425 -3.67 4.75 22.66
CA PHE A 425 -2.28 4.51 23.03
C PHE A 425 -1.71 5.72 23.77
N VAL A 426 -1.37 5.52 25.05
CA VAL A 426 -0.84 6.55 25.94
C VAL A 426 0.63 6.23 26.27
N PRO A 427 1.61 7.04 25.81
CA PRO A 427 3.02 6.77 26.05
C PRO A 427 3.39 6.90 27.54
N LYS A 428 4.17 5.94 28.05
CA LYS A 428 4.56 5.86 29.48
C LYS A 428 5.65 6.85 29.92
N ASN A 429 6.40 7.47 29.00
CA ASN A 429 7.53 8.35 29.32
C ASN A 429 7.38 9.74 28.68
N THR A 430 7.01 10.74 29.47
CA THR A 430 6.89 12.15 29.05
C THR A 430 8.12 13.01 29.41
N LYS A 431 9.30 12.38 29.63
CA LYS A 431 10.55 13.11 29.91
C LYS A 431 11.18 13.72 28.65
N GLY A 432 10.57 14.82 28.21
CA GLY A 432 11.28 15.97 27.66
C GLY A 432 12.15 15.75 26.43
N TYR A 433 11.58 15.24 25.33
CA TYR A 433 12.11 15.48 23.98
C TYR A 433 11.06 16.20 23.14
N GLY A 434 11.48 17.29 22.50
CA GLY A 434 10.57 18.31 21.99
C GLY A 434 9.97 17.98 20.61
N ALA A 435 8.65 18.15 20.54
CA ALA A 435 7.81 18.30 19.34
C ALA A 435 8.49 17.98 18.00
N ALA A 436 8.22 16.79 17.48
CA ALA A 436 8.82 16.24 16.26
C ALA A 436 7.73 15.63 15.37
N GLY A 437 7.24 16.40 14.40
CA GLY A 437 6.08 16.03 13.58
C GLY A 437 6.18 14.62 12.95
N ALA A 438 5.09 13.87 13.01
CA ALA A 438 4.83 12.80 12.05
C ALA A 438 4.72 13.43 10.64
N GLY A 439 5.25 12.72 9.64
CA GLY A 439 5.35 13.21 8.28
C GLY A 439 5.88 12.09 7.41
N GLU A 440 4.95 11.27 6.94
CA GLU A 440 5.06 10.36 5.78
C GLU A 440 6.40 9.64 5.56
N ARG A 441 6.50 8.45 6.16
CA ARG A 441 6.74 7.23 5.36
C ARG A 441 6.27 6.00 6.13
N TRP A 442 5.08 5.52 5.79
CA TRP A 442 4.58 4.23 6.27
C TRP A 442 5.15 3.14 5.37
N GLY A 443 6.27 2.56 5.79
CA GLY A 443 6.97 1.46 5.11
C GLY A 443 6.68 0.08 5.73
N GLY A 444 5.59 -0.05 6.48
CA GLY A 444 5.01 -1.32 6.93
C GLY A 444 3.74 -1.62 6.13
N SER A 445 3.44 -2.90 5.91
CA SER A 445 2.37 -3.35 5.01
C SER A 445 0.96 -3.08 5.54
N LEU A 446 0.47 -1.86 5.36
CA LEU A 446 -0.95 -1.53 5.34
C LEU A 446 -1.38 -1.27 3.89
N HIS A 447 -1.51 -2.36 3.12
CA HIS A 447 -2.03 -2.33 1.76
C HIS A 447 -3.29 -3.18 1.67
N CYS A 448 -4.46 -2.55 1.83
CA CYS A 448 -5.57 -2.92 0.95
C CYS A 448 -5.36 -2.10 -0.34
N PRO A 449 -5.08 -2.73 -1.49
CA PRO A 449 -4.79 -2.01 -2.73
C PRO A 449 -6.03 -1.28 -3.23
N ALA A 450 -5.89 -0.07 -3.78
CA ALA A 450 -7.01 0.63 -4.39
C ALA A 450 -7.42 -0.01 -5.75
N PHE A 451 -8.64 0.26 -6.25
CA PHE A 451 -9.39 -0.67 -7.09
C PHE A 451 -10.04 -0.19 -8.46
N PHE A 452 -9.30 -0.16 -9.60
CA PHE A 452 -9.64 -0.06 -11.10
C PHE A 452 -10.83 0.78 -11.63
N LYS A 453 -10.63 1.29 -12.87
CA LYS A 453 -11.66 1.20 -13.93
C LYS A 453 -11.07 1.02 -15.35
N LEU A 454 -10.76 -0.19 -15.79
CA LEU A 454 -10.43 -0.36 -17.21
C LEU A 454 -11.59 0.15 -18.09
N GLU A 455 -11.28 0.90 -19.14
CA GLU A 455 -12.11 0.97 -20.34
C GLU A 455 -11.33 0.23 -21.41
N ALA A 456 -11.85 -0.92 -21.86
CA ALA A 456 -11.28 -1.68 -22.96
C ALA A 456 -11.14 -0.82 -24.22
N SER A 457 -9.91 -0.38 -24.51
CA SER A 457 -9.55 -0.02 -25.89
C SER A 457 -9.54 -1.31 -26.72
N ALA A 458 -10.62 -1.55 -27.46
CA ALA A 458 -10.77 -2.72 -28.31
C ALA A 458 -9.53 -2.90 -29.21
N GLY A 459 -8.80 -4.00 -29.00
CA GLY A 459 -7.75 -4.46 -29.93
C GLY A 459 -6.59 -3.49 -30.17
N ALA A 460 -6.09 -2.77 -29.16
CA ALA A 460 -4.81 -2.09 -29.27
C ALA A 460 -3.65 -3.10 -29.13
N ALA A 461 -3.19 -3.65 -30.25
CA ALA A 461 -2.00 -4.49 -30.27
C ALA A 461 -0.81 -3.74 -29.66
N GLY A 462 -0.30 -4.23 -28.53
CA GLY A 462 1.01 -3.82 -28.02
C GLY A 462 2.07 -4.02 -29.11
N PRO A 463 3.09 -3.14 -29.22
CA PRO A 463 4.13 -3.29 -30.24
C PRO A 463 4.75 -4.68 -30.13
N PRO A 464 5.05 -5.35 -31.26
CA PRO A 464 5.37 -6.77 -31.28
C PRO A 464 6.53 -7.10 -30.34
N SER A 465 6.39 -8.21 -29.61
CA SER A 465 7.40 -8.81 -28.75
C SER A 465 8.73 -8.91 -29.50
N GLY A 466 9.71 -8.06 -29.15
CA GLY A 466 10.99 -7.96 -29.85
C GLY A 466 11.57 -6.54 -30.00
N GLN A 467 10.79 -5.48 -29.75
CA GLN A 467 11.34 -4.12 -29.68
C GLN A 467 11.74 -3.74 -28.25
N SER A 468 13.01 -3.35 -28.05
CA SER A 468 13.50 -2.87 -26.76
C SER A 468 12.84 -1.54 -26.37
N PHE A 469 12.78 -1.23 -25.06
CA PHE A 469 12.25 0.04 -24.56
C PHE A 469 12.88 1.25 -25.29
N ALA A 470 14.20 1.23 -25.51
CA ALA A 470 14.91 2.29 -26.24
C ALA A 470 14.42 2.53 -27.69
N LYS A 471 13.81 1.54 -28.36
CA LYS A 471 13.17 1.71 -29.67
C LYS A 471 11.74 2.25 -29.57
N ARG A 472 11.07 2.03 -28.44
CA ARG A 472 9.72 2.52 -28.12
C ARG A 472 9.72 3.91 -27.48
N THR A 473 10.84 4.34 -26.91
CA THR A 473 10.98 5.66 -26.29
C THR A 473 11.17 6.75 -27.34
N VAL A 474 10.22 7.69 -27.41
CA VAL A 474 10.39 8.93 -28.16
C VAL A 474 11.25 9.89 -27.33
N SER A 475 12.43 10.26 -27.85
CA SER A 475 13.32 11.25 -27.23
C SER A 475 13.27 12.54 -28.02
N PHE A 476 13.16 13.67 -27.33
CA PHE A 476 13.22 15.01 -27.92
C PHE A 476 13.94 16.01 -27.01
N THR A 477 14.29 17.17 -27.54
CA THR A 477 14.85 18.29 -26.77
C THR A 477 14.05 19.55 -27.10
N LEU A 478 13.54 20.23 -26.09
CA LEU A 478 12.84 21.51 -26.23
C LEU A 478 13.85 22.64 -26.50
N SER A 479 13.37 23.75 -27.08
CA SER A 479 14.21 24.91 -27.44
C SER A 479 14.92 25.58 -26.25
N ASN A 480 14.47 25.33 -25.03
CA ASN A 480 15.08 25.80 -23.78
C ASN A 480 16.10 24.80 -23.18
N GLY A 481 16.34 23.65 -23.82
CA GLY A 481 17.32 22.64 -23.41
C GLY A 481 16.79 21.51 -22.53
N VAL A 482 15.50 21.50 -22.17
CA VAL A 482 14.86 20.35 -21.48
C VAL A 482 14.85 19.14 -22.41
N ARG A 483 15.26 17.98 -21.93
CA ARG A 483 15.21 16.72 -22.68
C ARG A 483 13.98 15.92 -22.28
N GLY A 484 13.08 15.64 -23.20
CA GLY A 484 11.93 14.77 -22.94
C GLY A 484 12.20 13.32 -23.37
N LEU A 485 11.71 12.38 -22.56
CA LEU A 485 11.63 10.95 -22.87
C LEU A 485 10.19 10.49 -22.65
N ILE A 486 9.52 9.99 -23.68
CA ILE A 486 8.15 9.45 -23.60
C ILE A 486 8.19 7.96 -23.97
N LEU A 487 7.65 7.11 -23.10
CA LEU A 487 7.38 5.70 -23.37
C LEU A 487 5.88 5.47 -23.24
N GLU A 488 5.23 5.08 -24.33
CA GLU A 488 3.79 4.81 -24.31
C GLU A 488 3.49 3.41 -23.73
N ASN A 489 2.56 3.38 -22.78
CA ASN A 489 1.91 2.19 -22.22
C ASN A 489 0.39 2.42 -22.24
N ARG A 490 -0.38 1.42 -22.68
CA ARG A 490 -1.85 1.47 -22.75
C ARG A 490 -2.54 0.44 -21.83
N ALA A 491 -1.79 -0.24 -20.98
CA ALA A 491 -2.34 -1.23 -20.05
C ALA A 491 -3.18 -0.61 -18.91
N ASN A 492 -2.96 0.67 -18.61
CA ASN A 492 -3.62 1.42 -17.55
C ASN A 492 -3.82 2.88 -18.02
N PRO A 493 -4.96 3.55 -17.80
CA PRO A 493 -5.19 4.93 -18.25
C PRO A 493 -4.55 5.98 -17.31
N THR A 494 -3.34 5.70 -16.83
CA THR A 494 -2.52 6.56 -15.96
C THR A 494 -1.42 7.24 -16.75
N VAL A 495 -0.90 8.36 -16.25
CA VAL A 495 0.36 8.95 -16.71
C VAL A 495 1.21 9.27 -15.50
N GLU A 496 2.41 8.70 -15.46
CA GLU A 496 3.48 9.12 -14.54
C GLU A 496 4.45 10.06 -15.26
N VAL A 497 4.66 11.24 -14.69
CA VAL A 497 5.68 12.20 -15.10
C VAL A 497 6.78 12.20 -14.04
N ARG A 498 8.00 11.85 -14.44
CA ARG A 498 9.20 12.06 -13.63
C ARG A 498 10.05 13.15 -14.25
N ALA A 499 10.51 14.07 -13.42
CA ALA A 499 11.42 15.13 -13.80
C ALA A 499 12.61 15.16 -12.83
N ALA A 500 13.84 15.27 -13.35
CA ALA A 500 15.06 15.29 -12.54
C ALA A 500 16.04 16.37 -13.00
N LEU A 501 16.66 17.06 -12.05
CA LEU A 501 17.69 18.08 -12.31
C LEU A 501 18.76 18.10 -11.21
N PHE A 502 19.96 18.57 -11.54
CA PHE A 502 21.12 18.60 -10.63
C PHE A 502 21.04 19.73 -9.58
N ALA A 503 20.22 19.50 -8.55
CA ALA A 503 20.06 20.38 -7.38
C ALA A 503 19.88 19.59 -6.07
N GLY A 504 20.49 18.40 -5.97
CA GLY A 504 20.52 17.63 -4.73
C GLY A 504 21.51 18.15 -3.69
N ARG A 505 21.63 17.45 -2.56
CA ARG A 505 22.48 17.85 -1.41
C ARG A 505 23.96 18.09 -1.78
N ALA A 506 24.51 17.42 -2.79
CA ALA A 506 25.87 17.64 -3.28
C ALA A 506 26.14 19.06 -3.82
N PHE A 507 25.10 19.87 -4.02
CA PHE A 507 25.18 21.26 -4.47
C PHE A 507 25.00 22.27 -3.32
N GLU A 508 24.62 21.82 -2.12
CA GLU A 508 24.43 22.72 -0.97
C GLU A 508 25.75 23.12 -0.30
N PRO A 509 25.86 24.33 0.27
CA PRO A 509 27.04 24.69 1.05
C PRO A 509 27.23 23.71 2.21
N ILE A 510 28.47 23.29 2.48
CA ILE A 510 28.80 22.37 3.61
C ILE A 510 28.32 22.94 4.96
N THR A 511 28.20 24.28 5.06
CA THR A 511 27.69 25.00 6.24
C THR A 511 26.16 25.13 6.31
N GLN A 512 25.43 24.72 5.27
CA GLN A 512 23.97 24.77 5.18
C GLN A 512 23.39 23.40 4.72
N PRO A 513 23.65 22.30 5.44
CA PRO A 513 23.07 21.00 5.10
C PRO A 513 21.53 21.03 5.11
N GLU A 514 20.90 20.16 4.32
CA GLU A 514 19.45 20.08 4.07
C GLU A 514 18.84 21.23 3.25
N LEU A 515 19.62 22.24 2.83
CA LEU A 515 19.13 23.34 1.99
C LEU A 515 18.52 22.86 0.66
N ALA A 516 19.06 21.81 0.06
CA ALA A 516 18.49 21.20 -1.14
C ALA A 516 17.10 20.59 -0.88
N ALA A 517 16.96 19.86 0.24
CA ALA A 517 15.72 19.19 0.63
C ALA A 517 14.63 20.19 1.07
N VAL A 518 15.01 21.24 1.83
CA VAL A 518 14.12 22.35 2.19
C VAL A 518 13.67 23.08 0.93
N THR A 519 14.58 23.39 0.00
CA THR A 519 14.23 24.11 -1.24
C THR A 519 13.24 23.31 -2.08
N ALA A 520 13.49 22.02 -2.31
CA ALA A 520 12.57 21.15 -3.04
C ALA A 520 11.19 21.07 -2.38
N SER A 521 11.15 20.87 -1.06
CA SER A 521 9.91 20.77 -0.27
C SER A 521 9.11 22.08 -0.21
N MET A 522 9.73 23.22 -0.46
CA MET A 522 9.05 24.52 -0.55
C MET A 522 8.36 24.76 -1.90
N LEU A 523 8.73 24.05 -2.98
CA LEU A 523 8.15 24.29 -4.31
C LEU A 523 6.64 23.97 -4.35
N MET A 524 6.20 22.97 -3.58
CA MET A 524 4.78 22.62 -3.44
C MET A 524 4.00 23.51 -2.46
N ARG A 525 4.63 24.54 -1.86
CA ARG A 525 4.02 25.39 -0.81
C ARG A 525 3.48 26.72 -1.31
N GLY A 526 3.17 26.79 -2.61
CA GLY A 526 2.55 27.95 -3.25
C GLY A 526 3.44 28.61 -4.30
N THR A 527 2.80 29.04 -5.36
CA THR A 527 3.40 29.75 -6.50
C THR A 527 3.01 31.22 -6.47
N LYS A 528 3.49 32.00 -7.43
CA LYS A 528 3.03 33.38 -7.67
C LYS A 528 1.57 33.49 -8.11
N ARG A 529 0.91 32.36 -8.42
CA ARG A 529 -0.45 32.30 -8.99
C ARG A 529 -1.45 31.60 -8.07
N ARG A 530 -1.00 30.60 -7.31
CA ARG A 530 -1.83 29.73 -6.48
C ARG A 530 -1.19 29.52 -5.12
N SER A 531 -1.99 29.62 -4.07
CA SER A 531 -1.65 29.15 -2.74
C SER A 531 -1.43 27.63 -2.73
N LYS A 532 -0.77 27.13 -1.68
CA LYS A 532 -0.64 25.71 -1.39
C LYS A 532 -1.99 24.97 -1.41
N LEU A 533 -3.04 25.59 -0.87
CA LEU A 533 -4.38 24.99 -0.81
C LEU A 533 -5.05 24.92 -2.18
N GLU A 534 -4.86 25.90 -3.06
CA GLU A 534 -5.40 25.85 -4.43
C GLU A 534 -4.68 24.81 -5.30
N ILE A 535 -3.36 24.62 -5.10
CA ILE A 535 -2.60 23.55 -5.77
C ILE A 535 -3.10 22.18 -5.29
N ALA A 536 -3.26 22.00 -3.98
CA ALA A 536 -3.73 20.74 -3.40
C ALA A 536 -5.19 20.43 -3.74
N ALA A 537 -6.08 21.44 -3.71
CA ALA A 537 -7.47 21.28 -4.12
C ALA A 537 -7.57 20.85 -5.58
N TRP A 538 -6.81 21.47 -6.49
CA TRP A 538 -6.78 21.05 -7.90
C TRP A 538 -6.25 19.61 -8.07
N LEU A 539 -5.17 19.23 -7.35
CA LEU A 539 -4.66 17.86 -7.37
C LEU A 539 -5.73 16.87 -6.92
N GLU A 540 -6.38 17.13 -5.78
CA GLU A 540 -7.44 16.28 -5.22
C GLU A 540 -8.69 16.23 -6.12
N ASP A 541 -9.07 17.35 -6.75
CA ASP A 541 -10.22 17.44 -7.67
C ASP A 541 -10.10 16.51 -8.89
N VAL A 542 -8.88 16.20 -9.34
CA VAL A 542 -8.63 15.24 -10.45
C VAL A 542 -7.98 13.94 -9.96
N GLY A 543 -7.85 13.77 -8.64
CA GLY A 543 -7.15 12.64 -8.02
C GLY A 543 -5.66 12.53 -8.41
N ALA A 544 -5.05 13.60 -8.89
CA ALA A 544 -3.63 13.63 -9.21
C ALA A 544 -2.77 13.69 -7.94
N GLU A 545 -1.56 13.15 -8.05
CA GLU A 545 -0.54 13.23 -7.02
C GLU A 545 0.67 14.00 -7.55
N MET A 546 1.33 14.78 -6.69
CA MET A 546 2.57 15.46 -7.05
C MET A 546 3.46 15.60 -5.83
N HIS A 547 4.69 15.08 -5.93
CA HIS A 547 5.71 15.16 -4.92
C HIS A 547 6.98 15.75 -5.52
N ILE A 548 7.64 16.63 -4.76
CA ILE A 548 8.95 17.19 -5.12
C ILE A 548 9.88 17.06 -3.90
N GLY A 549 11.04 16.47 -4.12
CA GLY A 549 12.05 16.23 -3.10
C GLY A 549 13.46 16.33 -3.66
N ALA A 550 14.46 16.17 -2.80
CA ALA A 550 15.86 16.11 -3.19
C ALA A 550 16.56 14.89 -2.58
N ASN A 551 17.42 14.25 -3.37
CA ASN A 551 18.34 13.23 -2.91
C ASN A 551 19.78 13.79 -2.91
N ARG A 552 20.79 12.93 -2.81
CA ARG A 552 22.20 13.33 -2.79
C ARG A 552 22.63 14.16 -4.00
N PHE A 553 22.10 13.90 -5.21
CA PHE A 553 22.56 14.56 -6.44
C PHE A 553 21.45 15.28 -7.21
N LEU A 554 20.21 14.82 -7.10
CA LEU A 554 19.08 15.32 -7.89
C LEU A 554 18.02 15.96 -7.00
N ALA A 555 17.46 17.07 -7.47
CA ALA A 555 16.08 17.40 -7.15
C ALA A 555 15.19 16.62 -8.14
N THR A 556 14.15 15.98 -7.61
CA THR A 556 13.26 15.09 -8.37
C THR A 556 11.81 15.47 -8.10
N ALA A 557 11.04 15.62 -9.16
CA ALA A 557 9.59 15.69 -9.10
C ALA A 557 8.99 14.41 -9.70
N SER A 558 7.98 13.87 -9.02
CA SER A 558 7.13 12.78 -9.51
C SER A 558 5.69 13.25 -9.44
N ALA A 559 4.98 13.19 -10.56
CA ALA A 559 3.59 13.59 -10.66
C ALA A 559 2.80 12.52 -11.41
N THR A 560 1.63 12.14 -10.91
CA THR A 560 0.79 11.09 -11.48
C THR A 560 -0.63 11.63 -11.66
N SER A 561 -1.25 11.36 -12.81
CA SER A 561 -2.68 11.65 -13.04
C SER A 561 -3.33 10.52 -13.83
N LEU A 562 -4.65 10.60 -13.97
CA LEU A 562 -5.34 9.94 -15.07
C LEU A 562 -4.95 10.60 -16.40
N SER A 563 -5.01 9.84 -17.48
CA SER A 563 -4.57 10.30 -18.82
C SER A 563 -5.33 11.51 -19.37
N PRO A 564 -6.62 11.78 -19.06
CA PRO A 564 -7.29 13.02 -19.48
C PRO A 564 -6.70 14.29 -18.88
N ASP A 565 -6.11 14.21 -17.68
CA ASP A 565 -5.65 15.37 -16.90
C ASP A 565 -4.16 15.71 -17.09
N VAL A 566 -3.43 14.93 -17.90
CA VAL A 566 -1.98 15.07 -18.12
C VAL A 566 -1.56 16.50 -18.52
N GLY A 567 -2.38 17.21 -19.30
CA GLY A 567 -2.11 18.59 -19.69
C GLY A 567 -2.04 19.54 -18.47
N ARG A 568 -3.03 19.44 -17.58
CA ARG A 568 -3.10 20.23 -16.34
C ARG A 568 -2.05 19.81 -15.32
N LEU A 569 -1.69 18.53 -15.31
CA LEU A 569 -0.57 17.99 -14.51
C LEU A 569 0.76 18.63 -14.92
N LEU A 570 1.05 18.65 -16.22
CA LEU A 570 2.26 19.26 -16.77
C LEU A 570 2.28 20.79 -16.58
N GLU A 571 1.14 21.46 -16.74
CA GLU A 571 1.00 22.90 -16.45
C GLU A 571 1.30 23.21 -14.97
N THR A 572 0.72 22.45 -14.03
CA THR A 572 0.97 22.63 -12.59
C THR A 572 2.40 22.29 -12.22
N LEU A 573 2.98 21.21 -12.76
CA LEU A 573 4.37 20.84 -12.54
C LEU A 573 5.31 21.95 -13.05
N ALA A 574 5.04 22.50 -14.24
CA ALA A 574 5.80 23.62 -14.77
C ALA A 574 5.64 24.89 -13.93
N GLU A 575 4.46 25.14 -13.33
CA GLU A 575 4.21 26.29 -12.45
C GLU A 575 5.02 26.19 -11.15
N VAL A 576 4.95 25.06 -10.44
CA VAL A 576 5.69 24.87 -9.16
C VAL A 576 7.19 24.84 -9.35
N LEU A 577 7.68 24.35 -10.49
CA LEU A 577 9.12 24.34 -10.84
C LEU A 577 9.66 25.69 -11.34
N ARG A 578 8.80 26.64 -11.76
CA ARG A 578 9.24 27.92 -12.38
C ARG A 578 8.87 29.16 -11.58
N GLU A 579 7.72 29.15 -10.93
CA GLU A 579 7.13 30.32 -10.27
C GLU A 579 6.84 30.11 -8.76
N PRO A 580 7.68 29.42 -7.97
CA PRO A 580 7.47 29.29 -6.52
C PRO A 580 7.49 30.66 -5.83
N ALA A 581 6.61 30.86 -4.86
CA ALA A 581 6.55 32.11 -4.07
C ALA A 581 7.56 32.12 -2.90
N PHE A 582 7.82 30.94 -2.34
CA PHE A 582 8.54 30.75 -1.07
C PHE A 582 7.96 31.62 0.08
N PRO A 583 6.72 31.34 0.57
CA PRO A 583 6.14 32.09 1.69
C PRO A 583 6.88 31.81 3.00
N GLU A 584 7.06 32.84 3.83
CA GLU A 584 7.83 32.72 5.09
C GLU A 584 7.08 31.87 6.12
N GLU A 585 5.76 32.03 6.24
CA GLU A 585 4.92 31.24 7.15
C GLU A 585 4.91 29.74 6.79
N GLU A 586 5.06 29.39 5.51
CA GLU A 586 5.19 28.01 5.08
C GLU A 586 6.60 27.44 5.30
N LEU A 587 7.66 28.27 5.24
CA LEU A 587 9.00 27.84 5.66
C LEU A 587 9.03 27.53 7.15
N VAL A 588 8.43 28.37 8.00
CA VAL A 588 8.35 28.13 9.46
C VAL A 588 7.69 26.78 9.77
N LYS A 589 6.56 26.47 9.11
CA LYS A 589 5.89 25.17 9.26
C LYS A 589 6.76 24.01 8.75
N LEU A 590 7.41 24.17 7.59
CA LEU A 590 8.29 23.15 7.01
C LEU A 590 9.49 22.82 7.91
N LYS A 591 10.14 23.83 8.50
CA LYS A 591 11.25 23.64 9.45
C LYS A 591 10.85 22.71 10.59
N SER A 592 9.73 23.02 11.27
CA SER A 592 9.22 22.20 12.38
C SER A 592 8.91 20.75 11.96
N GLN A 593 8.43 20.54 10.74
CA GLN A 593 8.17 19.21 10.19
C GLN A 593 9.49 18.45 9.91
N MET A 594 10.45 19.06 9.20
CA MET A 594 11.71 18.41 8.84
C MET A 594 12.62 18.16 10.05
N ILE A 595 12.71 19.09 11.00
CA ILE A 595 13.40 18.88 12.29
C ILE A 595 12.79 17.68 13.01
N GLY A 596 11.47 17.53 12.95
CA GLY A 596 10.76 16.39 13.52
C GLY A 596 11.10 15.05 12.85
N GLN A 597 11.13 15.02 11.53
CA GLN A 597 11.55 13.84 10.76
C GLN A 597 13.01 13.45 11.07
N ILE A 598 13.92 14.42 11.19
CA ILE A 598 15.32 14.17 11.53
C ILE A 598 15.44 13.59 12.94
N ARG A 599 14.80 14.20 13.95
CA ARG A 599 14.80 13.67 15.33
C ARG A 599 14.27 12.23 15.38
N ARG A 600 13.13 11.97 14.74
CA ARG A 600 12.54 10.62 14.63
C ARG A 600 13.47 9.62 13.96
N SER A 601 14.16 10.02 12.89
CA SER A 601 15.10 9.11 12.19
C SER A 601 16.24 8.61 13.07
N GLN A 602 16.60 9.34 14.14
CA GLN A 602 17.64 8.95 15.10
C GLN A 602 17.19 7.87 16.10
N GLU A 603 15.90 7.56 16.21
CA GLU A 603 15.41 6.40 16.97
C GLU A 603 15.87 5.09 16.31
N HIS A 604 15.98 5.08 14.98
CA HIS A 604 16.44 3.91 14.24
C HIS A 604 17.97 3.72 14.36
N THR A 605 18.38 2.65 15.03
CA THR A 605 19.79 2.26 15.19
C THR A 605 20.54 2.11 13.86
N GLY A 606 19.86 1.62 12.82
CA GLY A 606 20.42 1.52 11.46
C GLY A 606 20.78 2.87 10.83
N VAL A 607 19.97 3.91 11.05
CA VAL A 607 20.25 5.28 10.56
C VAL A 607 21.50 5.82 11.25
N ARG A 608 21.56 5.74 12.59
CA ARG A 608 22.71 6.16 13.39
C ARG A 608 23.99 5.40 13.02
N ALA A 609 23.88 4.10 12.74
CA ALA A 609 25.01 3.29 12.29
C ALA A 609 25.50 3.72 10.90
N PHE A 610 24.60 3.97 9.95
CA PHE A 610 24.94 4.43 8.60
C PHE A 610 25.56 5.82 8.59
N GLU A 611 24.99 6.78 9.35
CA GLU A 611 25.58 8.10 9.52
C GLU A 611 27.01 8.00 10.06
N ARG A 612 27.21 7.22 11.14
CA ARG A 612 28.54 7.06 11.73
C ARG A 612 29.52 6.36 10.78
N PHE A 613 29.06 5.38 10.01
CA PHE A 613 29.85 4.68 9.00
C PHE A 613 30.29 5.64 7.87
N SER A 614 29.37 6.44 7.34
CA SER A 614 29.67 7.50 6.36
C SER A 614 30.74 8.48 6.89
N GLN A 615 30.58 8.95 8.13
CA GLN A 615 31.50 9.88 8.79
C GLN A 615 32.90 9.32 9.06
N LEU A 616 33.09 7.99 9.01
CA LEU A 616 34.39 7.32 9.19
C LEU A 616 35.11 7.07 7.87
N ILE A 617 34.39 7.06 6.74
CA ILE A 617 34.92 6.69 5.42
C ILE A 617 35.10 7.92 4.53
N TYR A 618 34.33 8.99 4.76
CA TYR A 618 34.34 10.18 3.94
C TYR A 618 34.74 11.43 4.75
N ASP A 619 35.55 12.29 4.14
CA ASP A 619 35.83 13.63 4.67
C ASP A 619 34.58 14.51 4.64
N ARG A 620 34.51 15.52 5.53
CA ARG A 620 33.40 16.49 5.60
C ARG A 620 33.10 17.24 4.29
N SER A 621 34.05 17.31 3.37
CA SER A 621 33.89 17.92 2.04
C SER A 621 33.27 16.99 0.99
N SER A 622 33.14 15.70 1.28
CA SER A 622 32.56 14.71 0.38
C SER A 622 31.03 14.80 0.36
N PRO A 623 30.37 14.74 -0.80
CA PRO A 623 28.90 14.64 -0.88
C PRO A 623 28.36 13.30 -0.34
N PHE A 624 29.24 12.36 0.02
CA PHE A 624 28.88 11.09 0.67
C PHE A 624 28.97 11.14 2.20
N TYR A 625 29.47 12.24 2.78
CA TYR A 625 29.46 12.49 4.22
C TYR A 625 28.04 12.83 4.68
N GLU A 626 27.55 12.14 5.71
CA GLU A 626 26.26 12.44 6.34
C GLU A 626 26.49 13.31 7.59
N PRO A 627 26.09 14.60 7.57
CA PRO A 627 26.29 15.49 8.71
C PRO A 627 25.52 15.02 9.94
N PRO A 628 26.06 15.20 11.16
CA PRO A 628 25.36 14.87 12.40
C PRO A 628 23.97 15.49 12.45
N ALA A 629 22.98 14.76 12.96
CA ALA A 629 21.59 15.25 13.06
C ALA A 629 21.47 16.60 13.78
N SER A 630 22.35 16.89 14.76
CA SER A 630 22.43 18.20 15.42
C SER A 630 22.83 19.35 14.47
N GLU A 631 23.78 19.13 13.56
CA GLU A 631 24.20 20.10 12.55
C GLU A 631 23.09 20.30 11.49
N ARG A 632 22.40 19.22 11.11
CA ARG A 632 21.27 19.27 10.17
C ARG A 632 20.08 20.03 10.76
N VAL A 633 19.73 19.79 12.02
CA VAL A 633 18.70 20.54 12.76
C VAL A 633 19.08 22.01 12.89
N ALA A 634 20.30 22.34 13.33
CA ALA A 634 20.74 23.72 13.48
C ALA A 634 20.75 24.50 12.15
N SER A 635 21.11 23.84 11.04
CA SER A 635 21.01 24.40 9.68
C SER A 635 19.57 24.76 9.33
N ILE A 636 18.62 23.83 9.51
CA ILE A 636 17.20 24.07 9.23
C ILE A 636 16.64 25.18 10.12
N GLU A 637 16.99 25.21 11.41
CA GLU A 637 16.58 26.27 12.35
C GLU A 637 17.04 27.65 11.87
N ALA A 638 18.29 27.78 11.42
CA ALA A 638 18.88 29.04 10.94
C ALA A 638 18.47 29.47 9.52
N MET A 639 17.99 28.55 8.67
CA MET A 639 17.77 28.77 7.24
C MET A 639 16.73 29.86 6.94
N THR A 640 17.00 30.74 5.97
CA THR A 640 16.05 31.81 5.58
C THR A 640 15.40 31.53 4.22
N VAL A 641 14.26 32.18 3.94
CA VAL A 641 13.68 32.18 2.58
C VAL A 641 14.67 32.69 1.53
N GLU A 642 15.59 33.60 1.88
CA GLU A 642 16.59 34.08 0.91
C GLU A 642 17.71 33.06 0.64
N ASP A 643 18.04 32.19 1.60
CA ASP A 643 18.92 31.03 1.34
C ASP A 643 18.27 30.07 0.32
N VAL A 644 16.98 29.76 0.55
CA VAL A 644 16.16 28.92 -0.35
C VAL A 644 16.06 29.55 -1.75
N ARG A 645 15.75 30.85 -1.84
CA ARG A 645 15.69 31.58 -3.12
C ARG A 645 17.05 31.63 -3.83
N ARG A 646 18.15 31.78 -3.09
CA ARG A 646 19.51 31.79 -3.63
C ARG A 646 19.88 30.41 -4.20
N PHE A 647 19.59 29.33 -3.47
CA PHE A 647 19.81 27.96 -3.95
C PHE A 647 18.94 27.66 -5.19
N TYR A 648 17.65 28.00 -5.13
CA TYR A 648 16.74 27.88 -6.27
C TYR A 648 17.28 28.56 -7.53
N ARG A 649 17.64 29.85 -7.46
CA ARG A 649 18.18 30.61 -8.61
C ARG A 649 19.51 30.08 -9.15
N ALA A 650 20.30 29.38 -8.33
CA ALA A 650 21.60 28.85 -8.73
C ALA A 650 21.52 27.48 -9.41
N HIS A 651 20.55 26.63 -9.02
CA HIS A 651 20.52 25.21 -9.43
C HIS A 651 19.25 24.78 -10.17
N TYR A 652 18.14 25.51 -10.06
CA TYR A 652 16.89 25.18 -10.77
C TYR A 652 16.80 25.91 -12.10
N GLY A 653 16.50 25.16 -13.16
CA GLY A 653 16.33 25.67 -14.50
C GLY A 653 16.16 24.56 -15.53
N PRO A 654 15.94 24.88 -16.81
CA PRO A 654 15.76 23.88 -17.87
C PRO A 654 17.06 23.15 -18.23
N ARG A 655 18.22 23.70 -17.84
CA ARG A 655 19.53 23.11 -18.11
C ARG A 655 19.71 21.85 -17.28
N HIS A 656 19.88 20.71 -17.95
CA HIS A 656 19.94 19.37 -17.34
C HIS A 656 18.63 18.84 -16.75
N LEU A 657 17.49 19.48 -17.04
CA LEU A 657 16.19 18.90 -16.75
C LEU A 657 15.89 17.78 -17.77
N VAL A 658 15.60 16.58 -17.25
CA VAL A 658 15.12 15.40 -17.98
C VAL A 658 13.80 14.96 -17.38
#